data_AF-A0AAW2FT75-F1
#
_entry.id   AF-A0AAW2FT75-F1
#
_cell.length_a   1.000
_cell.length_b   1.000
_cell.length_c   1.000
_cell.angle_alpha   90.00
_cell.angle_beta   90.00
_cell.angle_gamma   90.00
#
_symmetry.space_group_name_H-M   'P 1'
#
loop_
_entity.id
_entity.type
_entity.pdbx_description
1 polymer ?
#
loop_
_entity_poly.entity_id
_entity_poly.type
_entity_poly.pdbx_seq_one_letter_code
_entity_poly.pdbx_strand_id
1 'polypeptide(L)'
;MPDMEGDDREKNDDYYLELSPDPIRFESVSCLTNVFFDDSKQQVFAVRSGGVTGVLVKGPDQNLNFRMEDKGPVISIKFSPDMNILAIQRTNTSVEFVNYSSVSGLDYAEYSQSCKGKNATILGFVWTHGTEILVVTDHGVELFQVNPEKRNVRALKCLSLGVNWFVFCPKSYLVLLSSGTIGNQIQALHVTPGNLHKLTKFEIEHGVTKPGKLAVSERDVALAVLYGTPCIILLRHQPGANRSIGTAFVYVYTVHKMMTIKKSHMLKLDVGGRFAINVVDNLIIVHHQASKTSMIFDIMLSGVSDGTVMHHTNITTAKPIKPFNLKVPGATLSDQMYQPCQLYSPNWVVFQPNIIIDVKLGCLWYIELRLETLVKLITDKVLLVEFLMHRSNAKQILIQVLQSFMNQLPVSLMEMPIIFDKLNSVYRNYLESEIQNQMGTPLQNNVKNVTILTDNFKYKLLLDQSDMYSHILSKFPEDTIEPKMIIWVLLEYIRSLAEHGIPVQHYLHELVITTLVHRKAYYQLHQLLQYHVVADSKPLACLLLSLENLYPAAHQLALDMLKRLGNAHEEIIEVLLSKGHILAALRYVRSAGMADQISARKFLEAAKATDDATLFHSVFKFFEQRNLRLHNTTAFTKGEHCQPYVQYFKYLFQGTDNECNSDTNSNVTTISS
;
A
#
# COMPACT_ATOMS: atom_id res chain seq x y z
N MET A 1 18.68 17.49 49.96
CA MET A 1 18.09 18.00 48.69
C MET A 1 18.77 17.23 47.58
N PRO A 2 17.99 16.58 46.70
CA PRO A 2 18.52 15.60 45.76
C PRO A 2 19.25 16.29 44.62
N ASP A 3 20.42 15.75 44.31
CA ASP A 3 21.22 16.16 43.15
C ASP A 3 20.53 15.71 41.86
N MET A 4 20.49 16.66 40.93
CA MET A 4 20.10 16.49 39.55
C MET A 4 21.09 15.56 38.84
N GLU A 5 20.83 14.25 38.84
CA GLU A 5 21.26 13.39 37.74
C GLU A 5 20.21 13.52 36.63
N GLY A 6 20.39 14.57 35.82
CA GLY A 6 19.71 14.70 34.53
C GLY A 6 20.05 13.49 33.66
N ASP A 7 19.01 12.89 33.10
CA ASP A 7 19.03 11.71 32.28
C ASP A 7 19.84 11.96 30.99
N ASP A 8 21.13 11.60 30.98
CA ASP A 8 22.02 11.57 29.80
C ASP A 8 21.61 10.49 28.75
N ARG A 9 20.32 10.10 28.70
CA ARG A 9 19.75 9.05 27.83
C ARG A 9 19.13 9.55 26.53
N GLU A 10 19.21 10.84 26.21
CA GLU A 10 18.93 11.34 24.85
C GLU A 10 20.19 11.45 24.00
N LYS A 11 21.00 10.38 23.95
CA LYS A 11 22.01 10.23 22.89
C LYS A 11 21.28 9.91 21.59
N ASN A 12 21.25 10.86 20.66
CA ASN A 12 20.85 10.74 19.23
C ASN A 12 20.38 9.33 18.83
N ASP A 13 19.06 9.11 18.90
CA ASP A 13 18.41 7.87 18.47
C ASP A 13 18.34 7.78 16.93
N ASP A 14 19.50 7.90 16.28
CA ASP A 14 19.67 7.96 14.82
C ASP A 14 19.71 6.56 14.18
N TYR A 15 19.06 5.56 14.79
CA TYR A 15 18.98 4.19 14.29
C TYR A 15 17.69 3.97 13.50
N TYR A 16 17.82 3.48 12.27
CA TYR A 16 16.68 3.17 11.40
C TYR A 16 16.31 1.69 11.36
N LEU A 17 17.12 0.82 11.97
CA LEU A 17 16.80 -0.60 12.17
C LEU A 17 16.78 -0.90 13.65
N GLU A 18 15.84 -1.75 14.07
CA GLU A 18 15.85 -2.36 15.40
C GLU A 18 15.50 -3.84 15.32
N LEU A 19 15.84 -4.56 16.39
CA LEU A 19 15.37 -5.92 16.58
C LEU A 19 14.01 -5.87 17.26
N SER A 20 13.13 -6.81 16.91
CA SER A 20 11.83 -6.99 17.55
C SER A 20 11.97 -7.00 19.08
N PRO A 21 11.12 -6.25 19.81
CA PRO A 21 11.28 -6.04 21.25
C PRO A 21 11.23 -7.35 22.04
N ASP A 22 10.40 -8.29 21.59
CA ASP A 22 10.19 -9.60 22.21
C ASP A 22 10.77 -10.72 21.34
N PRO A 23 12.02 -11.18 21.58
CA PRO A 23 12.58 -12.29 20.84
C PRO A 23 11.89 -13.62 21.16
N ILE A 24 11.78 -14.47 20.13
CA ILE A 24 11.39 -15.86 20.32
C ILE A 24 12.56 -16.59 21.00
N ARG A 25 12.32 -17.08 22.21
CA ARG A 25 13.33 -17.81 23.00
C ARG A 25 13.20 -19.31 22.88
N PHE A 26 14.35 -19.95 22.67
CA PHE A 26 14.51 -21.39 22.58
C PHE A 26 15.74 -21.85 23.36
N GLU A 27 15.84 -23.16 23.57
CA GLU A 27 16.99 -23.76 24.25
C GLU A 27 18.24 -23.64 23.37
N SER A 28 19.29 -22.99 23.88
CA SER A 28 20.51 -22.73 23.12
C SER A 28 21.26 -24.01 22.78
N VAL A 29 22.07 -23.97 21.71
CA VAL A 29 22.87 -25.14 21.30
C VAL A 29 23.86 -25.49 22.40
N SER A 30 23.89 -26.78 22.73
CA SER A 30 24.77 -27.37 23.74
C SER A 30 25.32 -28.70 23.22
N CYS A 31 26.12 -29.41 24.04
CA CYS A 31 26.56 -30.76 23.69
C CYS A 31 25.40 -31.78 23.60
N LEU A 32 24.25 -31.46 24.19
CA LEU A 32 23.06 -32.33 24.19
C LEU A 32 21.95 -31.79 23.27
N THR A 33 21.96 -30.50 22.96
CA THR A 33 20.84 -29.82 22.27
C THR A 33 21.29 -29.29 20.92
N ASN A 34 20.67 -29.80 19.86
CA ASN A 34 20.83 -29.30 18.49
C ASN A 34 19.65 -28.41 18.12
N VAL A 35 19.90 -27.38 17.32
CA VAL A 35 18.87 -26.41 16.91
C VAL A 35 18.74 -26.39 15.39
N PHE A 36 17.51 -26.49 14.91
CA PHE A 36 17.14 -26.44 13.49
C PHE A 36 16.14 -25.33 13.25
N PHE A 37 16.13 -24.80 12.02
CA PHE A 37 15.18 -23.77 11.60
C PHE A 37 14.40 -24.24 10.38
N ASP A 38 13.09 -24.00 10.39
CA ASP A 38 12.20 -24.21 9.25
C ASP A 38 11.82 -22.87 8.63
N ASP A 39 12.39 -22.57 7.46
CA ASP A 39 12.13 -21.35 6.70
C ASP A 39 10.66 -21.17 6.30
N SER A 40 9.92 -22.27 6.11
CA SER A 40 8.55 -22.22 5.58
C SER A 40 7.55 -21.75 6.63
N LYS A 41 7.73 -22.22 7.87
CA LYS A 41 6.91 -21.86 9.04
C LYS A 41 7.57 -20.83 9.96
N GLN A 42 8.83 -20.48 9.71
CA GLN A 42 9.66 -19.63 10.56
C GLN A 42 9.72 -20.14 12.02
N GLN A 43 9.93 -21.45 12.16
CA GLN A 43 9.95 -22.14 13.46
C GLN A 43 11.35 -22.66 13.78
N VAL A 44 11.69 -22.61 15.06
CA VAL A 44 12.93 -23.15 15.61
C VAL A 44 12.64 -24.43 16.36
N PHE A 45 13.39 -25.48 16.07
CA PHE A 45 13.34 -26.78 16.74
C PHE A 45 14.59 -26.94 17.60
N ALA A 46 14.43 -27.03 18.92
CA ALA A 46 15.48 -27.46 19.82
C ALA A 46 15.29 -28.95 20.15
N VAL A 47 16.24 -29.78 19.74
CA VAL A 47 16.22 -31.23 19.84
C VAL A 47 17.26 -31.67 20.85
N ARG A 48 16.81 -32.17 22.00
CA ARG A 48 17.68 -32.61 23.10
C ARG A 48 17.88 -34.12 23.07
N SER A 49 19.13 -34.56 22.97
CA SER A 49 19.55 -35.96 23.00
C SER A 49 19.89 -36.40 24.43
N GLY A 50 19.62 -37.66 24.79
CA GLY A 50 19.87 -38.17 26.16
C GLY A 50 18.89 -39.22 26.67
N GLY A 51 18.47 -40.18 25.81
CA GLY A 51 17.60 -41.29 26.17
C GLY A 51 16.21 -41.22 25.54
N VAL A 52 15.43 -40.19 25.87
CA VAL A 52 14.20 -39.83 25.13
C VAL A 52 14.41 -38.47 24.49
N THR A 53 14.33 -38.40 23.17
CA THR A 53 14.62 -37.16 22.46
C THR A 53 13.47 -36.18 22.63
N GLY A 54 13.69 -35.13 23.43
CA GLY A 54 12.73 -34.05 23.61
C GLY A 54 12.86 -33.03 22.49
N VAL A 55 11.74 -32.64 21.88
CA VAL A 55 11.69 -31.62 20.84
C VAL A 55 10.83 -30.46 21.32
N LEU A 56 11.45 -29.27 21.35
CA LEU A 56 10.77 -28.01 21.62
C LEU A 56 10.72 -27.20 20.33
N VAL A 57 9.51 -26.88 19.87
CA VAL A 57 9.27 -26.04 18.70
C VAL A 57 8.78 -24.68 19.16
N LYS A 58 9.43 -23.63 18.67
CA LYS A 58 9.12 -22.24 18.96
C LYS A 58 8.93 -21.49 17.65
N GLY A 59 7.79 -20.84 17.49
CA GLY A 59 7.49 -20.00 16.34
C GLY A 59 6.74 -18.74 16.75
N PRO A 60 6.42 -17.86 15.78
CA PRO A 60 5.69 -16.63 16.06
C PRO A 60 4.28 -16.90 16.62
N ASP A 61 3.56 -17.86 16.04
CA ASP A 61 2.16 -18.11 16.38
C ASP A 61 1.94 -19.33 17.27
N GLN A 62 2.90 -20.24 17.33
CA GLN A 62 2.71 -21.54 17.96
C GLN A 62 3.98 -22.05 18.65
N ASN A 63 3.78 -22.56 19.87
CA ASN A 63 4.78 -23.27 20.64
C ASN A 63 4.34 -24.70 20.86
N LEU A 64 5.24 -25.65 20.66
CA LEU A 64 4.94 -27.07 20.79
C LEU A 64 6.07 -27.80 21.51
N ASN A 65 5.71 -28.78 22.33
CA ASN A 65 6.66 -29.73 22.90
C ASN A 65 6.18 -31.16 22.68
N PHE A 66 7.09 -32.04 22.29
CA PHE A 66 6.80 -33.47 22.18
C PHE A 66 8.07 -34.28 22.39
N ARG A 67 7.91 -35.60 22.44
CA ARG A 67 9.01 -36.55 22.61
C ARG A 67 9.01 -37.50 21.42
N MET A 68 10.19 -37.86 20.96
CA MET A 68 10.39 -38.88 19.93
C MET A 68 11.40 -39.92 20.40
N GLU A 69 11.36 -41.10 19.77
CA GLU A 69 12.34 -42.15 20.03
C GLU A 69 13.75 -41.70 19.62
N ASP A 70 14.73 -42.05 20.45
CA ASP A 70 16.14 -41.75 20.21
C ASP A 70 16.72 -42.78 19.22
N LYS A 71 16.69 -42.43 17.93
CA LYS A 71 17.22 -43.24 16.82
C LYS A 71 18.52 -42.66 16.25
N GLY A 72 19.26 -41.91 17.07
CA GLY A 72 20.51 -41.27 16.68
C GLY A 72 20.33 -39.81 16.21
N PRO A 73 21.41 -39.21 15.68
CA PRO A 73 21.47 -37.78 15.43
C PRO A 73 20.51 -37.33 14.33
N VAL A 74 19.82 -36.22 14.58
CA VAL A 74 18.98 -35.54 13.59
C VAL A 74 19.82 -34.59 12.76
N ILE A 75 19.64 -34.64 11.44
CA ILE A 75 20.30 -33.75 10.46
C ILE A 75 19.35 -32.61 10.08
N SER A 76 18.07 -32.91 9.89
CA SER A 76 17.03 -31.92 9.61
C SER A 76 15.67 -32.40 10.09
N ILE A 77 14.81 -31.48 10.52
CA ILE A 77 13.48 -31.78 11.06
C ILE A 77 12.54 -30.62 10.71
N LYS A 78 11.38 -30.90 10.12
CA LYS A 78 10.38 -29.88 9.72
C LYS A 78 8.97 -30.44 9.75
N PHE A 79 8.00 -29.62 10.11
CA PHE A 79 6.57 -29.96 10.02
C PHE A 79 6.00 -29.64 8.64
N SER A 80 4.98 -30.39 8.24
CA SER A 80 4.14 -30.06 7.10
C SER A 80 3.39 -28.72 7.31
N PRO A 81 2.93 -28.07 6.22
CA PRO A 81 2.13 -26.85 6.26
C PRO A 81 0.92 -26.88 7.22
N ASP A 82 0.32 -28.05 7.43
CA ASP A 82 -0.81 -28.25 8.36
C ASP A 82 -0.38 -28.77 9.75
N MET A 83 0.92 -28.95 9.98
CA MET A 83 1.54 -29.50 11.19
C MET A 83 1.14 -30.95 11.50
N ASN A 84 0.50 -31.66 10.58
CA ASN A 84 0.02 -33.02 10.81
C ASN A 84 1.06 -34.11 10.49
N ILE A 85 2.17 -33.75 9.86
CA ILE A 85 3.24 -34.68 9.50
C ILE A 85 4.59 -34.06 9.88
N LEU A 86 5.37 -34.79 10.66
CA LEU A 86 6.74 -34.45 10.99
C LEU A 86 7.69 -35.20 10.04
N ALA A 87 8.50 -34.47 9.28
CA ALA A 87 9.58 -35.04 8.49
C ALA A 87 10.91 -34.93 9.24
N ILE A 88 11.65 -36.04 9.32
CA ILE A 88 12.91 -36.17 10.06
C ILE A 88 13.94 -36.81 9.15
N GLN A 89 15.11 -36.19 9.03
CA GLN A 89 16.27 -36.75 8.34
C GLN A 89 17.32 -37.15 9.39
N ARG A 90 17.58 -38.46 9.50
CA ARG A 90 18.63 -39.04 10.36
C ARG A 90 19.82 -39.58 9.56
N THR A 91 19.60 -39.87 8.28
CA THR A 91 20.63 -40.37 7.36
C THR A 91 20.79 -39.43 6.16
N ASN A 92 21.90 -39.59 5.44
CA ASN A 92 22.12 -38.83 4.21
C ASN A 92 21.35 -39.39 3.01
N THR A 93 20.56 -40.45 3.16
CA THR A 93 19.94 -41.19 2.04
C THR A 93 18.44 -41.40 2.18
N SER A 94 17.84 -41.04 3.32
CA SER A 94 16.41 -41.18 3.54
C SER A 94 15.81 -40.10 4.43
N VAL A 95 14.54 -39.80 4.18
CA VAL A 95 13.68 -38.97 5.05
C VAL A 95 12.60 -39.86 5.66
N GLU A 96 12.40 -39.72 6.96
CA GLU A 96 11.38 -40.41 7.75
C GLU A 96 10.21 -39.46 8.02
N PHE A 97 9.03 -40.03 8.14
CA PHE A 97 7.77 -39.31 8.32
C PHE A 97 6.99 -39.93 9.47
N VAL A 98 6.45 -39.07 10.32
CA VAL A 98 5.64 -39.45 11.48
C VAL A 98 4.39 -38.58 11.49
N ASN A 99 3.22 -39.20 11.61
CA ASN A 99 1.98 -38.43 11.74
C ASN A 99 1.94 -37.78 13.13
N TYR A 100 1.41 -36.57 13.19
CA TYR A 100 1.31 -35.77 14.40
C TYR A 100 -0.12 -35.28 14.61
N SER A 101 -0.60 -35.34 15.85
CA SER A 101 -1.85 -34.74 16.28
C SER A 101 -1.62 -33.90 17.54
N SER A 102 -2.26 -32.74 17.62
CA SER A 102 -2.19 -31.87 18.80
C SER A 102 -2.71 -32.53 20.07
N VAL A 103 -3.61 -33.51 19.96
CA VAL A 103 -4.26 -34.18 21.10
C VAL A 103 -3.49 -35.41 21.55
N SER A 104 -3.04 -36.23 20.61
CA SER A 104 -2.41 -37.54 20.89
C SER A 104 -0.88 -37.54 20.75
N GLY A 105 -0.29 -36.47 20.23
CA GLY A 105 1.15 -36.37 20.00
C GLY A 105 1.59 -37.06 18.71
N LEU A 106 2.79 -37.65 18.73
CA LEU A 106 3.33 -38.40 17.60
C LEU A 106 2.76 -39.82 17.57
N ASP A 107 2.41 -40.28 16.37
CA ASP A 107 2.12 -41.69 16.11
C ASP A 107 3.37 -42.56 16.35
N TYR A 108 3.17 -43.80 16.81
CA TYR A 108 4.26 -44.78 16.94
C TYR A 108 4.75 -45.32 15.59
N ALA A 109 3.94 -45.21 14.54
CA ALA A 109 4.26 -45.79 13.25
C ALA A 109 4.94 -44.76 12.34
N GLU A 110 6.18 -45.07 11.98
CA GLU A 110 6.99 -44.27 11.08
C GLU A 110 7.00 -44.91 9.69
N TYR A 111 7.18 -44.07 8.67
CA TYR A 111 7.38 -44.52 7.30
C TYR A 111 8.47 -43.65 6.66
N SER A 112 9.21 -44.20 5.69
CA SER A 112 10.39 -43.52 5.15
C SER A 112 10.44 -43.58 3.63
N GLN A 113 11.14 -42.60 3.06
CA GLN A 113 11.45 -42.54 1.64
C GLN A 113 12.96 -42.42 1.48
N SER A 114 13.57 -43.44 0.89
CA SER A 114 14.97 -43.39 0.45
C SER A 114 15.11 -42.70 -0.90
N CYS A 115 16.26 -42.09 -1.17
CA CYS A 115 16.61 -41.55 -2.48
C CYS A 115 16.48 -42.63 -3.57
N LYS A 116 16.05 -42.24 -4.78
CA LYS A 116 15.98 -43.19 -5.91
C LYS A 116 17.36 -43.64 -6.38
N GLY A 117 18.38 -42.79 -6.27
CA GLY A 117 19.75 -43.12 -6.63
C GLY A 117 20.46 -43.90 -5.53
N LYS A 118 21.05 -45.05 -5.87
CA LYS A 118 21.76 -45.93 -4.91
C LYS A 118 22.92 -45.24 -4.16
N ASN A 119 23.51 -44.21 -4.76
CA ASN A 119 24.62 -43.43 -4.20
C ASN A 119 24.26 -41.95 -3.96
N ALA A 120 22.98 -41.58 -4.09
CA ALA A 120 22.56 -40.19 -3.96
C ALA A 120 22.57 -39.75 -2.50
N THR A 121 23.07 -38.54 -2.24
CA THR A 121 23.06 -37.92 -0.92
C THR A 121 22.06 -36.77 -0.87
N ILE A 122 21.26 -36.71 0.19
CA ILE A 122 20.27 -35.66 0.43
C ILE A 122 21.00 -34.42 0.92
N LEU A 123 20.90 -33.34 0.14
CA LEU A 123 21.37 -32.01 0.54
C LEU A 123 20.36 -31.34 1.49
N GLY A 124 19.08 -31.62 1.31
CA GLY A 124 18.02 -31.18 2.22
C GLY A 124 16.63 -31.41 1.63
N PHE A 125 15.60 -31.07 2.41
CA PHE A 125 14.21 -31.16 1.99
C PHE A 125 13.39 -29.95 2.42
N VAL A 126 12.31 -29.68 1.68
CA VAL A 126 11.35 -28.61 1.96
C VAL A 126 9.94 -29.08 1.67
N TRP A 127 9.00 -28.70 2.53
CA TRP A 127 7.58 -28.86 2.24
C TRP A 127 7.12 -27.80 1.25
N THR A 128 6.29 -28.18 0.28
CA THR A 128 5.81 -27.29 -0.79
C THR A 128 4.33 -27.00 -0.60
N HIS A 129 3.44 -27.85 -1.11
CA HIS A 129 1.99 -27.65 -1.05
C HIS A 129 1.30 -28.78 -0.29
N GLY A 130 0.51 -28.46 0.73
CA GLY A 130 -0.23 -29.48 1.50
C GLY A 130 0.71 -30.55 2.05
N THR A 131 0.57 -31.79 1.58
CA THR A 131 1.41 -32.93 1.97
C THR A 131 2.45 -33.31 0.91
N GLU A 132 2.81 -32.37 0.02
CA GLU A 132 3.91 -32.51 -0.93
C GLU A 132 5.25 -32.08 -0.32
N ILE A 133 6.28 -32.90 -0.55
CA ILE A 133 7.64 -32.65 -0.09
C ILE A 133 8.64 -32.75 -1.24
N LEU A 134 9.53 -31.77 -1.32
CA LEU A 134 10.62 -31.72 -2.27
C LEU A 134 11.92 -32.14 -1.57
N VAL A 135 12.54 -33.21 -2.08
CA VAL A 135 13.85 -33.69 -1.62
C VAL A 135 14.89 -33.32 -2.67
N VAL A 136 15.94 -32.62 -2.25
CA VAL A 136 17.06 -32.24 -3.10
C VAL A 136 18.26 -33.10 -2.77
N THR A 137 18.81 -33.75 -3.80
CA THR A 137 19.99 -34.60 -3.71
C THR A 137 21.12 -34.05 -4.58
N ASP A 138 22.33 -34.54 -4.37
CA ASP A 138 23.48 -34.29 -5.25
C ASP A 138 23.27 -34.78 -6.70
N HIS A 139 22.29 -35.65 -6.95
CA HIS A 139 21.94 -36.18 -8.27
C HIS A 139 20.65 -35.59 -8.88
N GLY A 140 19.94 -34.73 -8.15
CA GLY A 140 18.79 -34.02 -8.69
C GLY A 140 17.75 -33.61 -7.66
N VAL A 141 16.51 -33.49 -8.11
CA VAL A 141 15.37 -33.06 -7.31
C VAL A 141 14.23 -34.06 -7.45
N GLU A 142 13.65 -34.47 -6.34
CA GLU A 142 12.60 -35.47 -6.26
C GLU A 142 11.40 -34.89 -5.49
N LEU A 143 10.27 -34.73 -6.16
CA LEU A 143 9.00 -34.28 -5.58
C LEU A 143 8.15 -35.52 -5.23
N PHE A 144 7.69 -35.57 -3.98
CA PHE A 144 6.90 -36.66 -3.44
C PHE A 144 5.59 -36.18 -2.84
N GLN A 145 4.57 -37.03 -2.92
CA GLN A 145 3.32 -36.92 -2.18
C GLN A 145 3.41 -37.82 -0.95
N VAL A 146 3.22 -37.22 0.22
CA VAL A 146 3.14 -37.95 1.49
C VAL A 146 1.67 -38.26 1.78
N ASN A 147 1.34 -39.55 1.99
CA ASN A 147 -0.02 -39.98 2.29
C ASN A 147 -0.10 -40.47 3.75
N PRO A 148 -0.55 -39.63 4.70
CA PRO A 148 -0.55 -39.99 6.11
C PRO A 148 -1.48 -41.17 6.44
N GLU A 149 -2.62 -41.29 5.77
CA GLU A 149 -3.59 -42.39 5.97
C GLU A 149 -3.03 -43.75 5.55
N LYS A 150 -2.33 -43.79 4.41
CA LYS A 150 -1.74 -45.01 3.85
C LYS A 150 -0.33 -45.27 4.35
N ARG A 151 0.24 -44.34 5.11
CA ARG A 151 1.62 -44.35 5.63
C ARG A 151 2.64 -44.68 4.53
N ASN A 152 2.48 -44.03 3.39
CA ASN A 152 3.36 -44.23 2.25
C ASN A 152 3.71 -42.92 1.55
N VAL A 153 4.77 -42.99 0.76
CA VAL A 153 5.29 -41.86 -0.02
C VAL A 153 5.25 -42.24 -1.49
N ARG A 154 4.67 -41.37 -2.32
CA ARG A 154 4.52 -41.59 -3.76
C ARG A 154 5.32 -40.54 -4.52
N ALA A 155 6.20 -40.97 -5.41
CA ALA A 155 6.91 -40.05 -6.30
C ALA A 155 5.95 -39.39 -7.29
N LEU A 156 6.02 -38.06 -7.40
CA LEU A 156 5.24 -37.25 -8.35
C LEU A 156 6.09 -36.86 -9.55
N LYS A 157 7.25 -36.24 -9.30
CA LYS A 157 8.16 -35.77 -10.34
C LYS A 157 9.60 -35.94 -9.88
N CYS A 158 10.48 -36.33 -10.80
CA CYS A 158 11.91 -36.37 -10.54
C CYS A 158 12.63 -35.66 -11.68
N LEU A 159 13.67 -34.91 -11.32
CA LEU A 159 14.54 -34.24 -12.26
C LEU A 159 15.98 -34.57 -11.89
N SER A 160 16.70 -35.24 -12.80
CA SER A 160 18.12 -35.51 -12.61
C SER A 160 18.96 -34.32 -13.08
N LEU A 161 19.83 -33.82 -12.19
CA LEU A 161 20.89 -32.87 -12.47
C LEU A 161 21.92 -32.92 -11.32
N GLY A 162 23.20 -32.65 -11.59
CA GLY A 162 24.16 -32.50 -10.51
C GLY A 162 23.88 -31.24 -9.69
N VAL A 163 23.74 -31.37 -8.37
CA VAL A 163 23.45 -30.25 -7.46
C VAL A 163 24.57 -30.10 -6.44
N ASN A 164 25.10 -28.88 -6.31
CA ASN A 164 26.12 -28.53 -5.31
C ASN A 164 25.50 -27.99 -4.01
N TRP A 165 24.47 -27.16 -4.13
CA TRP A 165 23.69 -26.57 -3.04
C TRP A 165 22.34 -26.10 -3.59
N PHE A 166 21.38 -25.85 -2.70
CA PHE A 166 20.08 -25.29 -3.07
C PHE A 166 19.60 -24.23 -2.08
N VAL A 167 18.72 -23.34 -2.56
CA VAL A 167 18.00 -22.35 -1.73
C VAL A 167 16.53 -22.38 -2.13
N PHE A 168 15.63 -22.29 -1.16
CA PHE A 168 14.18 -22.30 -1.37
C PHE A 168 13.53 -21.02 -0.87
N CYS A 169 12.56 -20.50 -1.63
CA CYS A 169 11.73 -19.37 -1.25
C CYS A 169 10.27 -19.83 -1.05
N PRO A 170 9.80 -19.97 0.21
CA PRO A 170 8.43 -20.38 0.48
C PRO A 170 7.37 -19.44 -0.11
N LYS A 171 7.66 -18.13 -0.18
CA LYS A 171 6.70 -17.13 -0.70
C LYS A 171 6.43 -17.24 -2.19
N SER A 172 7.41 -17.68 -2.99
CA SER A 172 7.31 -17.76 -4.44
C SER A 172 7.37 -19.19 -4.98
N TYR A 173 7.53 -20.18 -4.09
CA TYR A 173 7.79 -21.59 -4.42
C TYR A 173 8.93 -21.79 -5.42
N LEU A 174 9.90 -20.87 -5.39
CA LEU A 174 11.08 -20.91 -6.23
C LEU A 174 12.20 -21.68 -5.52
N VAL A 175 12.80 -22.62 -6.23
CA VAL A 175 13.98 -23.37 -5.81
C VAL A 175 15.13 -23.00 -6.73
N LEU A 176 16.25 -22.59 -6.15
CA LEU A 176 17.47 -22.29 -6.89
C LEU A 176 18.49 -23.38 -6.64
N LEU A 177 19.09 -23.90 -7.70
CA LEU A 177 20.06 -24.99 -7.68
C LEU A 177 21.37 -24.53 -8.30
N SER A 178 22.48 -24.74 -7.61
CA SER A 178 23.80 -24.64 -8.23
C SER A 178 24.22 -25.97 -8.82
N SER A 179 24.78 -25.93 -10.03
CA SER A 179 25.23 -27.06 -10.81
C SER A 179 26.59 -26.79 -11.46
N GLY A 180 27.18 -27.83 -12.06
CA GLY A 180 28.49 -27.76 -12.73
C GLY A 180 29.67 -27.93 -11.76
N THR A 181 30.83 -28.27 -12.31
CA THR A 181 32.06 -28.63 -11.56
C THR A 181 32.58 -27.51 -10.67
N ILE A 182 32.34 -26.27 -11.07
CA ILE A 182 32.74 -25.06 -10.35
C ILE A 182 31.55 -24.34 -9.71
N GLY A 183 30.32 -24.86 -9.83
CA GLY A 183 29.13 -24.28 -9.19
C GLY A 183 28.68 -22.92 -9.72
N ASN A 184 29.06 -22.54 -10.94
CA ASN A 184 28.69 -21.27 -11.57
C ASN A 184 27.39 -21.35 -12.39
N GLN A 185 26.87 -22.55 -12.65
CA GLN A 185 25.67 -22.78 -13.44
C GLN A 185 24.44 -22.84 -12.54
N ILE A 186 23.53 -21.89 -12.69
CA ILE A 186 22.36 -21.77 -11.83
C ILE A 186 21.10 -22.20 -12.58
N GLN A 187 20.40 -23.19 -12.02
CA GLN A 187 19.10 -23.66 -12.49
C GLN A 187 18.03 -23.28 -11.47
N ALA A 188 17.06 -22.48 -11.89
CA ALA A 188 15.86 -22.21 -11.09
C ALA A 188 14.72 -23.15 -11.48
N LEU A 189 13.95 -23.59 -10.49
CA LEU A 189 12.73 -24.37 -10.64
C LEU A 189 11.59 -23.64 -9.92
N HIS A 190 10.43 -23.52 -10.57
CA HIS A 190 9.20 -23.11 -9.94
C HIS A 190 8.37 -24.36 -9.61
N VAL A 191 8.08 -24.55 -8.33
CA VAL A 191 7.30 -25.67 -7.84
C VAL A 191 5.83 -25.28 -7.88
N THR A 192 5.02 -26.10 -8.55
CA THR A 192 3.56 -26.01 -8.52
C THR A 192 3.02 -27.33 -7.99
N PRO A 193 1.75 -27.40 -7.53
CA PRO A 193 1.17 -28.63 -7.02
C PRO A 193 1.34 -29.78 -8.04
N GLY A 194 2.04 -30.84 -7.63
CA GLY A 194 2.30 -32.02 -8.44
C GLY A 194 3.36 -31.89 -9.54
N ASN A 195 4.00 -30.72 -9.73
CA ASN A 195 4.88 -30.50 -10.89
C ASN A 195 6.09 -29.60 -10.60
N LEU A 196 7.09 -29.69 -11.48
CA LEU A 196 8.32 -28.90 -11.43
C LEU A 196 8.55 -28.22 -12.78
N HIS A 197 8.51 -26.89 -12.79
CA HIS A 197 8.75 -26.09 -13.99
C HIS A 197 10.18 -25.55 -14.01
N LYS A 198 10.95 -25.90 -15.04
CA LYS A 198 12.29 -25.35 -15.23
C LYS A 198 12.22 -23.94 -15.79
N LEU A 199 12.95 -23.02 -15.17
CA LEU A 199 13.18 -21.68 -15.71
C LEU A 199 14.45 -21.65 -16.55
N THR A 200 14.68 -20.54 -17.26
CA THR A 200 15.92 -20.32 -18.02
C THR A 200 17.13 -20.46 -17.12
N LYS A 201 18.02 -21.40 -17.45
CA LYS A 201 19.34 -21.53 -16.83
C LYS A 201 20.17 -20.30 -17.16
N PHE A 202 20.98 -19.85 -16.21
CA PHE A 202 21.95 -18.78 -16.43
C PHE A 202 23.26 -19.11 -15.73
N GLU A 203 24.34 -18.49 -16.19
CA GLU A 203 25.67 -18.65 -15.61
C GLU A 203 26.07 -17.39 -14.85
N ILE A 204 26.68 -17.58 -13.69
CA ILE A 204 27.25 -16.49 -12.90
C ILE A 204 28.71 -16.34 -13.27
N GLU A 205 29.07 -15.15 -13.75
CA GLU A 205 30.46 -14.79 -14.03
C GLU A 205 31.33 -14.94 -12.78
N HIS A 206 32.46 -15.61 -12.93
CA HIS A 206 33.41 -15.81 -11.83
C HIS A 206 34.84 -15.50 -12.27
N GLY A 207 35.61 -14.94 -11.34
CA GLY A 207 37.07 -14.86 -11.47
C GLY A 207 37.74 -16.21 -11.19
N VAL A 208 39.07 -16.24 -11.13
CA VAL A 208 39.83 -17.46 -10.85
C VAL A 208 39.48 -17.98 -9.45
N THR A 209 38.77 -19.12 -9.38
CA THR A 209 38.46 -19.81 -8.13
C THR A 209 39.64 -20.68 -7.69
N LYS A 210 39.89 -20.75 -6.37
CA LYS A 210 40.87 -21.72 -5.85
C LYS A 210 40.39 -23.16 -6.16
N PRO A 211 41.32 -24.10 -6.43
CA PRO A 211 40.96 -25.50 -6.64
C PRO A 211 40.10 -26.02 -5.47
N GLY A 212 38.99 -26.69 -5.78
CA GLY A 212 38.07 -27.28 -4.80
C GLY A 212 37.08 -26.31 -4.15
N LYS A 213 37.10 -25.00 -4.48
CA LYS A 213 36.11 -24.03 -3.98
C LYS A 213 35.10 -23.68 -5.08
N LEU A 214 33.82 -23.79 -4.75
CA LEU A 214 32.72 -23.37 -5.64
C LEU A 214 32.80 -21.85 -5.92
N ALA A 215 32.41 -21.47 -7.14
CA ALA A 215 32.36 -20.09 -7.60
C ALA A 215 31.32 -19.25 -6.85
N VAL A 216 30.23 -19.88 -6.41
CA VAL A 216 29.15 -19.30 -5.63
C VAL A 216 28.82 -20.26 -4.50
N SER A 217 28.69 -19.73 -3.27
CA SER A 217 28.24 -20.51 -2.12
C SER A 217 26.78 -20.19 -1.79
N GLU A 218 26.10 -21.13 -1.13
CA GLU A 218 24.73 -20.94 -0.64
C GLU A 218 24.58 -19.65 0.20
N ARG A 219 25.58 -19.33 1.02
CA ARG A 219 25.58 -18.15 1.91
C ARG A 219 25.64 -16.82 1.18
N ASP A 220 26.07 -16.82 -0.09
CA ASP A 220 26.16 -15.62 -0.91
C ASP A 220 24.83 -15.34 -1.64
N VAL A 221 23.81 -16.20 -1.48
CA VAL A 221 22.56 -16.13 -2.22
C VAL A 221 21.37 -16.04 -1.27
N ALA A 222 20.44 -15.15 -1.59
CA ALA A 222 19.14 -15.07 -0.96
C ALA A 222 18.04 -15.03 -2.03
N LEU A 223 16.90 -15.66 -1.73
CA LEU A 223 15.70 -15.56 -2.54
C LEU A 223 14.67 -14.72 -1.80
N ALA A 224 14.08 -13.75 -2.49
CA ALA A 224 13.06 -12.88 -1.92
C ALA A 224 11.99 -12.53 -2.94
N VAL A 225 10.84 -12.05 -2.47
CA VAL A 225 9.83 -11.42 -3.32
C VAL A 225 9.87 -9.93 -3.01
N LEU A 226 10.31 -9.14 -3.98
CA LEU A 226 10.42 -7.69 -3.87
C LEU A 226 9.34 -7.06 -4.76
N TYR A 227 8.47 -6.24 -4.19
CA TYR A 227 7.39 -5.58 -4.92
C TYR A 227 6.55 -6.56 -5.76
N GLY A 228 6.17 -7.69 -5.15
CA GLY A 228 5.40 -8.75 -5.81
C GLY A 228 6.17 -9.60 -6.82
N THR A 229 7.44 -9.27 -7.09
CA THR A 229 8.25 -9.97 -8.08
C THR A 229 9.31 -10.84 -7.40
N PRO A 230 9.42 -12.14 -7.73
CA PRO A 230 10.49 -12.99 -7.23
C PRO A 230 11.85 -12.54 -7.75
N CYS A 231 12.82 -12.46 -6.84
CA CYS A 231 14.18 -11.99 -7.11
C CYS A 231 15.21 -12.96 -6.50
N ILE A 232 16.33 -13.13 -7.21
CA ILE A 232 17.53 -13.78 -6.73
C ILE A 232 18.53 -12.69 -6.37
N ILE A 233 18.94 -12.64 -5.11
CA ILE A 233 19.89 -11.67 -4.58
C ILE A 233 21.22 -12.38 -4.40
N LEU A 234 22.27 -11.90 -5.06
CA LEU A 234 23.58 -12.53 -5.11
C LEU A 234 24.66 -11.55 -4.67
N LEU A 235 25.37 -11.88 -3.58
CA LEU A 235 26.53 -11.14 -3.10
C LEU A 235 27.79 -11.56 -3.87
N ARG A 236 28.59 -10.59 -4.32
CA ARG A 236 29.86 -10.84 -5.00
C ARG A 236 30.95 -9.89 -4.52
N HIS A 237 32.13 -10.43 -4.31
CA HIS A 237 33.35 -9.66 -4.07
C HIS A 237 34.08 -9.44 -5.38
N GLN A 238 34.41 -8.19 -5.69
CA GLN A 238 35.29 -7.90 -6.82
C GLN A 238 36.74 -8.21 -6.41
N PRO A 239 37.50 -8.96 -7.22
CA PRO A 239 38.91 -9.19 -6.96
C PRO A 239 39.69 -7.88 -7.17
N GLY A 240 39.98 -7.17 -6.08
CA GLY A 240 40.93 -6.06 -6.07
C GLY A 240 42.37 -6.56 -6.17
N ALA A 241 43.27 -5.74 -6.71
CA ALA A 241 44.71 -6.03 -6.80
C ALA A 241 45.34 -6.33 -5.41
N ASN A 242 44.73 -5.81 -4.33
CA ASN A 242 45.04 -6.14 -2.94
C ASN A 242 43.80 -6.70 -2.23
N ARG A 243 43.92 -7.90 -1.65
CA ARG A 243 42.83 -8.64 -0.98
C ARG A 243 42.20 -7.92 0.23
N SER A 244 42.80 -6.82 0.70
CA SER A 244 42.32 -5.98 1.81
C SER A 244 41.45 -4.80 1.37
N ILE A 245 41.38 -4.48 0.07
CA ILE A 245 40.65 -3.33 -0.51
C ILE A 245 39.75 -3.82 -1.65
N GLY A 246 39.05 -4.94 -1.45
CA GLY A 246 38.06 -5.42 -2.42
C GLY A 246 36.71 -4.74 -2.16
N THR A 247 36.07 -4.18 -3.17
CA THR A 247 34.68 -3.74 -3.09
C THR A 247 33.74 -4.93 -3.29
N ALA A 248 32.59 -4.93 -2.61
CA ALA A 248 31.55 -5.91 -2.82
C ALA A 248 30.32 -5.27 -3.50
N PHE A 249 29.58 -6.10 -4.22
CA PHE A 249 28.35 -5.73 -4.90
C PHE A 249 27.27 -6.76 -4.58
N VAL A 250 26.02 -6.32 -4.60
CA VAL A 250 24.87 -7.21 -4.58
C VAL A 250 24.17 -7.10 -5.93
N TYR A 251 24.08 -8.22 -6.63
CA TYR A 251 23.32 -8.31 -7.88
C TYR A 251 21.91 -8.81 -7.60
N VAL A 252 20.92 -8.17 -8.21
CA VAL A 252 19.53 -8.60 -8.16
C VAL A 252 19.14 -9.11 -9.54
N TYR A 253 18.75 -10.38 -9.61
CA TYR A 253 18.17 -10.98 -10.81
C TYR A 253 16.67 -11.08 -10.62
N THR A 254 15.93 -10.46 -11.53
CA THR A 254 14.46 -10.45 -11.52
C THR A 254 13.92 -11.62 -12.33
N VAL A 255 12.97 -12.34 -11.75
CA VAL A 255 12.27 -13.44 -12.42
C VAL A 255 11.01 -12.90 -13.07
N HIS A 256 11.02 -12.79 -14.41
CA HIS A 256 9.90 -12.28 -15.17
C HIS A 256 8.97 -13.42 -15.63
N LYS A 257 7.68 -13.30 -15.30
CA LYS A 257 6.60 -14.27 -15.61
C LYS A 257 6.91 -15.71 -15.21
N MET A 258 7.75 -15.94 -14.19
CA MET A 258 8.22 -17.28 -13.79
C MET A 258 8.83 -18.10 -14.94
N MET A 259 9.45 -17.43 -15.92
CA MET A 259 10.03 -18.08 -17.09
C MET A 259 11.48 -17.65 -17.31
N THR A 260 11.69 -16.33 -17.43
CA THR A 260 12.99 -15.74 -17.80
C THR A 260 13.61 -15.03 -16.61
N ILE A 261 14.92 -15.20 -16.44
CA ILE A 261 15.70 -14.56 -15.38
C ILE A 261 16.63 -13.52 -16.01
N LYS A 262 16.59 -12.29 -15.51
CA LYS A 262 17.46 -11.21 -16.00
C LYS A 262 18.11 -10.48 -14.83
N LYS A 263 19.41 -10.21 -14.94
CA LYS A 263 20.11 -9.29 -14.04
C LYS A 263 19.50 -7.90 -14.24
N SER A 264 18.86 -7.33 -13.22
CA SER A 264 18.14 -6.07 -13.35
C SER A 264 18.75 -4.95 -12.52
N HIS A 265 19.31 -5.27 -11.34
CA HIS A 265 19.90 -4.27 -10.45
C HIS A 265 21.29 -4.67 -9.94
N MET A 266 22.10 -3.67 -9.63
CA MET A 266 23.40 -3.79 -8.96
C MET A 266 23.48 -2.78 -7.82
N LEU A 267 23.66 -3.26 -6.60
CA LEU A 267 23.81 -2.44 -5.40
C LEU A 267 25.29 -2.33 -5.06
N LYS A 268 25.81 -1.11 -4.99
CA LYS A 268 27.21 -0.84 -4.66
C LYS A 268 27.37 -0.76 -3.14
N LEU A 269 28.27 -1.58 -2.57
CA LEU A 269 28.53 -1.58 -1.13
C LEU A 269 29.74 -0.73 -0.74
N ASP A 270 30.68 -0.50 -1.67
CA ASP A 270 31.94 0.25 -1.50
C ASP A 270 32.85 -0.21 -0.34
N VAL A 271 32.51 -1.34 0.28
CA VAL A 271 33.30 -2.02 1.31
C VAL A 271 33.42 -3.50 0.97
N GLY A 272 34.46 -4.15 1.49
CA GLY A 272 34.67 -5.59 1.43
C GLY A 272 34.59 -6.21 2.81
N GLY A 273 34.27 -7.50 2.87
CA GLY A 273 34.19 -8.22 4.14
C GLY A 273 33.11 -9.29 4.14
N ARG A 274 32.66 -9.62 5.35
CA ARG A 274 31.54 -10.55 5.57
C ARG A 274 30.24 -9.75 5.63
N PHE A 275 29.28 -10.18 4.82
CA PHE A 275 27.98 -9.56 4.75
C PHE A 275 26.88 -10.57 5.07
N ALA A 276 25.78 -10.07 5.59
CA ALA A 276 24.51 -10.79 5.62
C ALA A 276 23.43 -9.93 4.98
N ILE A 277 22.39 -10.56 4.45
CA ILE A 277 21.34 -9.89 3.70
C ILE A 277 19.99 -10.22 4.34
N ASN A 278 19.21 -9.19 4.61
CA ASN A 278 17.80 -9.30 4.97
C ASN A 278 16.96 -8.48 4.01
N VAL A 279 15.68 -8.84 3.90
CA VAL A 279 14.67 -8.08 3.18
C VAL A 279 13.59 -7.65 4.15
N VAL A 280 13.38 -6.34 4.30
CA VAL A 280 12.35 -5.77 5.17
C VAL A 280 11.54 -4.78 4.34
N ASP A 281 10.23 -4.99 4.25
CA ASP A 281 9.34 -4.06 3.55
C ASP A 281 9.77 -3.72 2.10
N ASN A 282 10.18 -4.74 1.34
CA ASN A 282 10.76 -4.67 -0.01
C ASN A 282 12.14 -3.97 -0.11
N LEU A 283 12.73 -3.58 1.01
CA LEU A 283 14.10 -3.05 1.06
C LEU A 283 15.10 -4.18 1.21
N ILE A 284 16.21 -4.09 0.48
CA ILE A 284 17.36 -4.97 0.67
C ILE A 284 18.27 -4.33 1.71
N ILE A 285 18.41 -4.99 2.84
CA ILE A 285 19.29 -4.59 3.94
C ILE A 285 20.55 -5.43 3.87
N VAL A 286 21.71 -4.77 3.80
CA VAL A 286 23.02 -5.42 3.78
C VAL A 286 23.75 -5.09 5.06
N HIS A 287 23.93 -6.09 5.92
CA HIS A 287 24.65 -5.99 7.18
C HIS A 287 26.13 -6.25 6.94
N HIS A 288 27.00 -5.30 7.30
CA HIS A 288 28.45 -5.46 7.21
C HIS A 288 29.03 -5.75 8.59
N GLN A 289 29.58 -6.96 8.76
CA GLN A 289 30.02 -7.45 10.06
C GLN A 289 31.22 -6.67 10.63
N ALA A 290 32.17 -6.28 9.78
CA ALA A 290 33.41 -5.65 10.25
C ALA A 290 33.18 -4.21 10.73
N SER A 291 32.36 -3.42 10.03
CA SER A 291 31.99 -2.07 10.46
C SER A 291 30.85 -2.04 11.48
N LYS A 292 30.16 -3.18 11.70
CA LYS A 292 28.94 -3.27 12.51
C LYS A 292 27.87 -2.28 12.08
N THR A 293 27.74 -2.07 10.77
CA THR A 293 26.72 -1.18 10.18
C THR A 293 25.84 -1.94 9.21
N SER A 294 24.70 -1.35 8.88
CA SER A 294 23.76 -1.86 7.88
C SER A 294 23.55 -0.80 6.81
N MET A 295 23.32 -1.24 5.59
CA MET A 295 23.03 -0.40 4.44
C MET A 295 21.64 -0.76 3.91
N ILE A 296 20.86 0.23 3.51
CA ILE A 296 19.52 0.03 2.96
C ILE A 296 19.51 0.42 1.49
N PHE A 297 18.92 -0.44 0.68
CA PHE A 297 18.70 -0.22 -0.75
C PHE A 297 17.24 -0.46 -1.11
N ASP A 298 16.73 0.35 -2.02
CA ASP A 298 15.39 0.22 -2.59
C ASP A 298 15.50 0.18 -4.11
N ILE A 299 15.14 -0.95 -4.71
CA ILE A 299 15.26 -1.16 -6.16
C ILE A 299 14.24 -0.35 -6.99
N MET A 300 13.20 0.20 -6.36
CA MET A 300 12.19 1.03 -7.02
C MET A 300 12.53 2.52 -7.01
N LEU A 301 13.54 2.94 -6.24
CA LEU A 301 14.05 4.30 -6.30
C LEU A 301 14.93 4.51 -7.54
N SER A 302 15.14 5.77 -7.90
CA SER A 302 15.94 6.13 -9.07
C SER A 302 17.40 5.70 -8.91
N GLY A 303 17.95 5.06 -9.94
CA GLY A 303 19.34 4.63 -10.03
C GLY A 303 19.98 5.04 -11.36
N VAL A 304 21.29 4.82 -11.49
CA VAL A 304 22.02 5.12 -12.73
C VAL A 304 21.99 3.90 -13.65
N SER A 305 21.40 4.02 -14.84
CA SER A 305 21.38 2.93 -15.82
C SER A 305 22.66 2.91 -16.65
N ASP A 306 23.25 1.73 -16.85
CA ASP A 306 24.30 1.51 -17.85
C ASP A 306 23.74 0.96 -19.19
N GLY A 307 22.41 0.98 -19.36
CA GLY A 307 21.70 0.39 -20.50
C GLY A 307 21.36 -1.10 -20.33
N THR A 308 21.98 -1.79 -19.37
CA THR A 308 21.72 -3.22 -19.09
C THR A 308 21.17 -3.45 -17.69
N VAL A 309 21.72 -2.76 -16.69
CA VAL A 309 21.44 -2.91 -15.27
C VAL A 309 21.28 -1.53 -14.63
N MET A 310 20.36 -1.44 -13.66
CA MET A 310 20.22 -0.24 -12.82
C MET A 310 21.18 -0.30 -11.63
N HIS A 311 22.05 0.71 -11.52
CA HIS A 311 23.00 0.85 -10.43
C HIS A 311 22.40 1.68 -9.30
N HIS A 312 22.48 1.15 -8.09
CA HIS A 312 21.94 1.78 -6.88
C HIS A 312 23.04 2.02 -5.85
N THR A 313 22.89 3.13 -5.14
CA THR A 313 23.65 3.46 -3.92
C THR A 313 22.74 3.33 -2.70
N ASN A 314 23.33 3.31 -1.51
CA ASN A 314 22.57 3.28 -0.26
C ASN A 314 21.72 4.55 -0.12
N ILE A 315 20.48 4.39 0.36
CA ILE A 315 19.49 5.47 0.46
C ILE A 315 19.94 6.57 1.43
N THR A 316 20.58 6.16 2.52
CA THR A 316 21.16 7.05 3.53
C THR A 316 22.43 6.43 4.11
N THR A 317 23.13 7.18 4.95
CA THR A 317 24.35 6.74 5.63
C THR A 317 24.16 5.40 6.35
N ALA A 318 25.18 4.53 6.30
CA ALA A 318 25.13 3.24 6.97
C ALA A 318 25.12 3.42 8.48
N LYS A 319 24.15 2.81 9.18
CA LYS A 319 24.02 2.90 10.65
C LYS A 319 23.99 1.49 11.26
N PRO A 320 24.45 1.31 12.50
CA PRO A 320 24.25 0.04 13.21
C PRO A 320 22.75 -0.19 13.49
N ILE A 321 22.37 -1.43 13.73
CA ILE A 321 21.08 -1.78 14.34
C ILE A 321 21.06 -1.16 15.74
N LYS A 322 19.91 -0.65 16.16
CA LYS A 322 19.70 -0.09 17.51
C LYS A 322 20.17 -1.08 18.57
N PRO A 323 21.01 -0.65 19.55
CA PRO A 323 21.43 -1.50 20.66
C PRO A 323 20.24 -2.16 21.35
N PHE A 324 20.33 -3.48 21.55
CA PHE A 324 19.27 -4.28 22.14
C PHE A 324 19.70 -4.83 23.50
N ASN A 325 18.83 -4.66 24.50
CA ASN A 325 19.04 -5.19 25.84
C ASN A 325 18.09 -6.36 26.09
N LEU A 326 18.65 -7.55 26.28
CA LEU A 326 17.90 -8.76 26.50
C LEU A 326 17.45 -8.86 27.96
N LYS A 327 16.14 -9.05 28.15
CA LYS A 327 15.53 -9.25 29.46
C LYS A 327 15.83 -10.64 30.02
N VAL A 328 16.77 -10.79 30.93
CA VAL A 328 17.16 -12.08 31.52
C VAL A 328 16.63 -12.23 32.95
N PRO A 329 16.28 -13.45 33.40
CA PRO A 329 15.94 -13.69 34.81
C PRO A 329 17.10 -13.27 35.72
N GLY A 330 16.80 -12.46 36.74
CA GLY A 330 17.77 -12.05 37.76
C GLY A 330 18.05 -13.15 38.78
N ALA A 331 18.82 -12.82 39.83
CA ALA A 331 19.20 -13.76 40.88
C ALA A 331 18.02 -14.27 41.72
N THR A 332 16.89 -13.56 41.71
CA THR A 332 15.63 -13.99 42.33
C THR A 332 14.52 -14.06 41.28
N LEU A 333 13.52 -14.95 41.46
CA LEU A 333 12.44 -15.20 40.49
C LEU A 333 11.61 -13.95 40.12
N SER A 334 11.65 -12.89 40.95
CA SER A 334 10.95 -11.63 40.74
C SER A 334 11.82 -10.51 40.14
N ASP A 335 13.14 -10.67 40.11
CA ASP A 335 14.06 -9.64 39.66
C ASP A 335 14.40 -9.80 38.16
N GLN A 336 14.37 -8.70 37.42
CA GLN A 336 14.55 -8.71 35.97
C GLN A 336 15.81 -7.91 35.63
N MET A 337 16.81 -8.57 35.05
CA MET A 337 18.03 -7.92 34.62
C MET A 337 18.02 -7.70 33.11
N TYR A 338 18.65 -6.62 32.67
CA TYR A 338 18.82 -6.31 31.25
C TYR A 338 20.29 -6.50 30.88
N GLN A 339 20.55 -7.44 29.98
CA GLN A 339 21.91 -7.71 29.50
C GLN A 339 22.06 -7.18 28.06
N PRO A 340 23.07 -6.35 27.76
CA PRO A 340 23.29 -5.86 26.40
C PRO A 340 23.68 -7.01 25.47
N CYS A 341 23.00 -7.10 24.32
CA CYS A 341 23.32 -8.06 23.28
C CYS A 341 24.46 -7.56 22.39
N GLN A 342 25.40 -8.46 22.07
CA GLN A 342 26.42 -8.19 21.06
C GLN A 342 25.80 -8.25 19.66
N LEU A 343 25.52 -7.08 19.08
CA LEU A 343 25.09 -6.98 17.69
C LEU A 343 26.22 -7.37 16.72
N TYR A 344 25.84 -7.91 15.56
CA TYR A 344 26.75 -8.41 14.51
C TYR A 344 27.71 -9.52 15.01
N SER A 345 27.24 -10.29 16.00
CA SER A 345 27.95 -11.44 16.56
C SER A 345 28.33 -12.43 15.46
N PRO A 346 29.52 -13.07 15.55
CA PRO A 346 29.92 -14.11 14.60
C PRO A 346 29.07 -15.37 14.69
N ASN A 347 28.22 -15.50 15.71
CA ASN A 347 27.29 -16.62 15.87
C ASN A 347 25.92 -16.34 15.25
N TRP A 348 25.70 -15.16 14.67
CA TRP A 348 24.45 -14.84 13.99
C TRP A 348 24.30 -15.67 12.73
N VAL A 349 23.11 -16.23 12.58
CA VAL A 349 22.65 -16.85 11.34
C VAL A 349 21.46 -16.03 10.85
N VAL A 350 21.47 -15.70 9.56
CA VAL A 350 20.48 -14.82 8.94
C VAL A 350 19.61 -15.64 8.00
N PHE A 351 18.30 -15.50 8.16
CA PHE A 351 17.30 -16.16 7.34
C PHE A 351 16.36 -15.13 6.70
N GLN A 352 15.84 -15.46 5.52
CA GLN A 352 14.90 -14.59 4.83
C GLN A 352 13.50 -14.67 5.47
N PRO A 353 12.72 -13.57 5.43
CA PRO A 353 13.09 -12.27 4.87
C PRO A 353 13.92 -11.45 5.88
N ASN A 354 13.53 -11.38 7.14
CA ASN A 354 14.08 -10.42 8.12
C ASN A 354 14.46 -11.08 9.46
N ILE A 355 14.96 -12.31 9.44
CA ILE A 355 15.19 -13.09 10.65
C ILE A 355 16.68 -13.14 10.99
N ILE A 356 17.01 -12.89 12.27
CA ILE A 356 18.33 -13.12 12.85
C ILE A 356 18.19 -14.11 14.01
N ILE A 357 19.01 -15.17 13.98
CA ILE A 357 19.09 -16.16 15.06
C ILE A 357 20.48 -16.10 15.68
N ASP A 358 20.55 -15.89 17.00
CA ASP A 358 21.76 -16.18 17.77
C ASP A 358 21.57 -17.50 18.52
N VAL A 359 22.23 -18.52 18.00
CA VAL A 359 22.09 -19.91 18.46
C VAL A 359 22.69 -20.10 19.86
N LYS A 360 23.65 -19.26 20.27
CA LYS A 360 24.26 -19.33 21.61
C LYS A 360 23.40 -18.63 22.65
N LEU A 361 22.77 -17.52 22.28
CA LEU A 361 21.82 -16.81 23.15
C LEU A 361 20.45 -17.50 23.21
N GLY A 362 20.15 -18.41 22.28
CA GLY A 362 18.84 -19.07 22.22
C GLY A 362 17.72 -18.09 21.84
N CYS A 363 18.02 -17.13 20.97
CA CYS A 363 17.12 -16.04 20.61
C CYS A 363 16.98 -15.90 19.10
N LEU A 364 15.74 -15.72 18.65
CA LEU A 364 15.37 -15.34 17.29
C LEU A 364 14.69 -13.97 17.33
N TRP A 365 15.17 -13.06 16.51
CA TRP A 365 14.61 -11.72 16.33
C TRP A 365 14.16 -11.49 14.90
N TYR A 366 13.17 -10.61 14.76
CA TYR A 366 12.85 -9.99 13.48
C TYR A 366 13.53 -8.62 13.40
N ILE A 367 14.03 -8.27 12.21
CA ILE A 367 14.51 -6.92 11.93
C ILE A 367 13.33 -6.06 11.52
N GLU A 368 13.19 -4.92 12.19
CA GLU A 368 12.13 -3.95 11.98
C GLU A 368 12.70 -2.60 11.52
N LEU A 369 11.92 -1.89 10.71
CA LEU A 369 12.28 -0.61 10.11
C LEU A 369 11.67 0.52 10.93
N ARG A 370 12.48 1.49 11.33
CA ARG A 370 12.03 2.72 12.00
C ARG A 370 11.93 3.86 11.00
N LEU A 371 10.72 4.11 10.52
CA LEU A 371 10.45 5.12 9.49
C LEU A 371 10.68 6.54 9.99
N GLU A 372 10.38 6.83 11.26
CA GLU A 372 10.51 8.16 11.88
C GLU A 372 11.96 8.64 11.87
N THR A 373 12.92 7.75 12.07
CA THR A 373 14.35 8.08 12.00
C THR A 373 14.77 8.30 10.54
N LEU A 374 14.26 7.50 9.61
CA LEU A 374 14.60 7.63 8.19
C LEU A 374 14.15 8.97 7.60
N VAL A 375 13.00 9.49 8.05
CA VAL A 375 12.54 10.84 7.70
C VAL A 375 13.59 11.92 8.00
N LYS A 376 14.34 11.76 9.09
CA LYS A 376 15.40 12.72 9.48
C LYS A 376 16.70 12.52 8.70
N LEU A 377 16.95 11.30 8.23
CA LEU A 377 18.22 10.90 7.61
C LEU A 377 18.23 11.01 6.09
N ILE A 378 17.06 11.02 5.44
CA ILE A 378 16.92 11.25 4.00
C ILE A 378 16.73 12.75 3.78
N THR A 379 17.73 13.39 3.18
CA THR A 379 17.76 14.86 3.00
C THR A 379 16.97 15.33 1.79
N ASP A 380 16.93 14.53 0.73
CA ASP A 380 16.17 14.84 -0.49
C ASP A 380 14.67 14.64 -0.24
N LYS A 381 13.90 15.72 -0.34
CA LYS A 381 12.46 15.75 -0.07
C LYS A 381 11.67 14.90 -1.05
N VAL A 382 12.03 14.91 -2.33
CA VAL A 382 11.34 14.16 -3.38
C VAL A 382 11.62 12.67 -3.21
N LEU A 383 12.89 12.31 -2.96
CA LEU A 383 13.31 10.95 -2.66
C LEU A 383 12.62 10.41 -1.41
N LEU A 384 12.49 11.23 -0.35
CA LEU A 384 11.82 10.85 0.89
C LEU A 384 10.35 10.51 0.66
N VAL A 385 9.62 11.34 -0.11
CA VAL A 385 8.22 11.06 -0.44
C VAL A 385 8.10 9.77 -1.26
N GLU A 386 8.93 9.60 -2.30
CA GLU A 386 8.92 8.39 -3.12
C GLU A 386 9.25 7.15 -2.28
N PHE A 387 10.23 7.25 -1.37
CA PHE A 387 10.56 6.19 -0.44
C PHE A 387 9.35 5.82 0.43
N LEU A 388 8.69 6.80 1.08
CA LEU A 388 7.55 6.56 1.96
C LEU A 388 6.33 5.98 1.23
N MET A 389 6.11 6.38 -0.04
CA MET A 389 5.02 5.84 -0.87
C MET A 389 5.14 4.32 -1.12
N HIS A 390 6.34 3.76 -1.00
CA HIS A 390 6.62 2.34 -1.15
C HIS A 390 6.58 1.56 0.18
N ARG A 391 6.39 2.24 1.32
CA ARG A 391 6.48 1.63 2.66
C ARG A 391 5.11 1.23 3.23
N SER A 392 5.11 0.15 4.00
CA SER A 392 3.95 -0.28 4.77
C SER A 392 3.76 0.64 5.97
N ASN A 393 2.50 0.93 6.34
CA ASN A 393 2.14 1.77 7.51
C ASN A 393 2.71 3.21 7.50
N ALA A 394 3.08 3.74 6.32
CA ALA A 394 3.70 5.07 6.22
C ALA A 394 2.72 6.24 6.01
N LYS A 395 1.40 6.01 5.92
CA LYS A 395 0.40 7.05 5.58
C LYS A 395 0.46 8.26 6.52
N GLN A 396 0.42 8.01 7.83
CA GLN A 396 0.45 9.09 8.83
C GLN A 396 1.80 9.83 8.83
N ILE A 397 2.89 9.09 8.67
CA ILE A 397 4.25 9.66 8.60
C ILE A 397 4.38 10.54 7.35
N LEU A 398 3.91 10.07 6.19
CA LEU A 398 3.92 10.86 4.95
C LEU A 398 3.10 12.15 5.08
N ILE A 399 1.92 12.09 5.70
CA ILE A 399 1.10 13.28 5.97
C ILE A 399 1.88 14.28 6.84
N GLN A 400 2.53 13.82 7.92
CA GLN A 400 3.35 14.67 8.78
C GLN A 400 4.55 15.28 8.04
N VAL A 401 5.20 14.51 7.15
CA VAL A 401 6.29 14.99 6.30
C VAL A 401 5.79 16.08 5.35
N LEU A 402 4.67 15.86 4.68
CA LEU A 402 4.08 16.86 3.77
C LEU A 402 3.68 18.13 4.54
N GLN A 403 3.06 18.02 5.72
CA GLN A 403 2.80 19.17 6.60
C GLN A 403 4.09 19.90 6.99
N SER A 404 5.17 19.17 7.29
CA SER A 404 6.46 19.79 7.59
C SER A 404 7.02 20.57 6.39
N PHE A 405 6.83 20.06 5.16
CA PHE A 405 7.23 20.77 3.94
C PHE A 405 6.40 22.03 3.73
N MET A 406 5.10 22.01 4.05
CA MET A 406 4.26 23.20 4.02
C MET A 406 4.79 24.27 4.99
N ASN A 407 5.17 23.89 6.20
CA ASN A 407 5.70 24.80 7.22
C ASN A 407 7.10 25.35 6.89
N GLN A 408 7.83 24.71 5.98
CA GLN A 408 9.18 25.11 5.53
C GLN A 408 9.17 25.98 4.26
N LEU A 409 8.00 26.40 3.76
CA LEU A 409 7.92 27.30 2.62
C LEU A 409 8.65 28.63 2.93
N PRO A 410 9.41 29.20 1.97
CA PRO A 410 9.49 28.85 0.54
C PRO A 410 10.51 27.76 0.17
N VAL A 411 11.28 27.21 1.11
CA VAL A 411 12.41 26.30 0.81
C VAL A 411 11.96 25.02 0.10
N SER A 412 10.72 24.58 0.30
CA SER A 412 10.11 23.39 -0.32
C SER A 412 9.33 23.67 -1.62
N LEU A 413 9.23 24.94 -2.05
CA LEU A 413 8.28 25.33 -3.09
C LEU A 413 8.57 24.66 -4.45
N MET A 414 9.85 24.45 -4.77
CA MET A 414 10.26 23.86 -6.05
C MET A 414 10.02 22.34 -6.10
N GLU A 415 10.00 21.68 -4.95
CA GLU A 415 9.79 20.24 -4.83
C GLU A 415 8.29 19.86 -4.81
N MET A 416 7.40 20.76 -4.35
CA MET A 416 5.96 20.50 -4.24
C MET A 416 5.30 20.06 -5.56
N PRO A 417 5.54 20.71 -6.74
CA PRO A 417 5.07 20.23 -8.04
C PRO A 417 5.36 18.75 -8.28
N ILE A 418 6.62 18.36 -8.12
CA ILE A 418 7.13 17.02 -8.41
C ILE A 418 6.52 16.00 -7.44
N ILE A 419 6.37 16.40 -6.17
CA ILE A 419 5.73 15.60 -5.13
C ILE A 419 4.26 15.33 -5.48
N PHE A 420 3.51 16.37 -5.87
CA PHE A 420 2.11 16.22 -6.27
C PHE A 420 1.95 15.33 -7.50
N ASP A 421 2.82 15.49 -8.51
CA ASP A 421 2.77 14.64 -9.70
C ASP A 421 3.02 13.17 -9.37
N LYS A 422 3.97 12.87 -8.46
CA LYS A 422 4.19 11.50 -7.98
C LYS A 422 2.98 10.95 -7.23
N LEU A 423 2.39 11.72 -6.31
CA LEU A 423 1.21 11.31 -5.54
C LEU A 423 0.01 11.06 -6.44
N ASN A 424 -0.28 11.99 -7.34
CA ASN A 424 -1.42 11.91 -8.25
C ASN A 424 -1.23 10.85 -9.33
N SER A 425 0.00 10.54 -9.75
CA SER A 425 0.29 9.37 -10.59
C SER A 425 -0.16 8.06 -9.93
N VAL A 426 0.13 7.90 -8.63
CA VAL A 426 -0.34 6.72 -7.87
C VAL A 426 -1.85 6.71 -7.71
N TYR A 427 -2.44 7.86 -7.38
CA TYR A 427 -3.90 7.96 -7.27
C TYR A 427 -4.60 7.65 -8.60
N ARG A 428 -4.06 8.12 -9.73
CA ARG A 428 -4.60 7.81 -11.07
C ARG A 428 -4.57 6.30 -11.34
N ASN A 429 -3.45 5.63 -11.07
CA ASN A 429 -3.34 4.18 -11.26
C ASN A 429 -4.36 3.41 -10.40
N TYR A 430 -4.63 3.89 -9.19
CA TYR A 430 -5.64 3.31 -8.32
C TYR A 430 -7.05 3.46 -8.92
N LEU A 431 -7.41 4.66 -9.36
CA LEU A 431 -8.72 4.92 -10.00
C LEU A 431 -8.92 4.05 -11.25
N GLU A 432 -7.88 3.87 -12.08
CA GLU A 432 -7.93 2.98 -13.24
C GLU A 432 -8.19 1.51 -12.83
N SER A 433 -7.51 1.04 -11.79
CA SER A 433 -7.72 -0.31 -11.27
C SER A 433 -9.12 -0.51 -10.71
N GLU A 434 -9.68 0.48 -10.01
CA GLU A 434 -11.05 0.41 -9.49
C GLU A 434 -12.09 0.37 -10.62
N ILE A 435 -11.93 1.22 -11.64
CA ILE A 435 -12.81 1.21 -12.82
C ILE A 435 -12.78 -0.15 -13.52
N GLN A 436 -11.59 -0.74 -13.69
CA GLN A 436 -11.45 -2.06 -14.30
C GLN A 436 -12.11 -3.17 -13.48
N ASN A 437 -12.05 -3.08 -12.15
CA ASN A 437 -12.70 -4.03 -11.25
C ASN A 437 -14.23 -3.90 -11.27
N GLN A 438 -14.77 -2.69 -11.44
CA GLN A 438 -16.22 -2.44 -11.51
C GLN A 438 -16.83 -2.80 -12.87
N MET A 439 -16.08 -2.69 -13.97
CA MET A 439 -16.62 -2.94 -15.32
C MET A 439 -16.78 -4.42 -15.69
N GLY A 440 -16.24 -5.36 -14.91
CA GLY A 440 -16.35 -6.81 -15.17
C GLY A 440 -15.64 -7.25 -16.46
N THR A 441 -14.86 -8.33 -16.39
CA THR A 441 -14.31 -8.93 -17.62
C THR A 441 -15.43 -9.58 -18.44
N PRO A 442 -15.41 -9.50 -19.78
CA PRO A 442 -16.37 -10.24 -20.61
C PRO A 442 -16.21 -11.75 -20.37
N LEU A 443 -17.37 -12.43 -20.33
CA LEU A 443 -17.56 -13.85 -20.03
C LEU A 443 -16.61 -14.80 -20.79
N GLN A 444 -15.45 -15.14 -20.22
CA GLN A 444 -14.78 -16.42 -20.47
C GLN A 444 -14.06 -16.95 -19.20
N ASN A 445 -14.47 -18.18 -18.84
CA ASN A 445 -13.88 -19.14 -17.91
C ASN A 445 -14.08 -18.96 -16.39
N ASN A 446 -15.04 -19.74 -15.89
CA ASN A 446 -15.17 -20.20 -14.51
C ASN A 446 -13.93 -20.99 -14.07
N VAL A 447 -13.03 -20.31 -13.36
CA VAL A 447 -12.27 -20.90 -12.24
C VAL A 447 -12.49 -19.96 -11.06
N LYS A 448 -12.82 -20.51 -9.90
CA LYS A 448 -13.02 -19.76 -8.65
C LYS A 448 -11.77 -18.94 -8.34
N ASN A 449 -11.74 -17.69 -8.80
CA ASN A 449 -10.71 -16.73 -8.43
C ASN A 449 -11.02 -16.29 -7.01
N VAL A 450 -10.20 -16.77 -6.08
CA VAL A 450 -9.96 -16.11 -4.81
C VAL A 450 -9.77 -14.62 -5.11
N THR A 451 -10.42 -13.77 -4.34
CA THR A 451 -10.32 -12.31 -4.37
C THR A 451 -8.86 -11.89 -4.11
N ILE A 452 -8.01 -12.00 -5.12
CA ILE A 452 -6.69 -11.37 -5.12
C ILE A 452 -6.99 -9.95 -5.58
N LEU A 453 -7.15 -9.05 -4.60
CA LEU A 453 -6.93 -7.62 -4.83
C LEU A 453 -5.71 -7.53 -5.73
N THR A 454 -5.84 -6.90 -6.90
CA THR A 454 -4.70 -6.53 -7.72
C THR A 454 -3.92 -5.47 -6.95
N ASP A 455 -3.20 -5.91 -5.92
CA ASP A 455 -2.26 -5.10 -5.17
C ASP A 455 -1.31 -4.55 -6.21
N ASN A 456 -1.37 -3.23 -6.42
CA ASN A 456 -0.38 -2.55 -7.23
C ASN A 456 0.92 -2.63 -6.44
N PHE A 457 1.63 -3.76 -6.54
CA PHE A 457 2.70 -4.17 -5.62
C PHE A 457 3.84 -3.16 -5.49
N LYS A 458 3.90 -2.19 -6.41
CA LYS A 458 4.81 -1.05 -6.41
C LYS A 458 4.48 -0.03 -5.31
N TYR A 459 3.22 0.37 -5.16
CA TYR A 459 2.82 1.44 -4.24
C TYR A 459 1.88 0.89 -3.17
N LYS A 460 2.29 1.02 -1.90
CA LYS A 460 1.53 0.52 -0.75
C LYS A 460 0.62 1.57 -0.13
N LEU A 461 0.75 2.81 -0.57
CA LEU A 461 0.15 3.98 0.04
C LEU A 461 -0.65 4.75 -1.00
N LEU A 462 -1.88 5.08 -0.65
CA LEU A 462 -2.77 5.96 -1.41
C LEU A 462 -3.11 7.19 -0.56
N LEU A 463 -2.90 8.38 -1.13
CA LEU A 463 -3.48 9.63 -0.66
C LEU A 463 -4.48 10.10 -1.70
N ASP A 464 -5.75 10.17 -1.29
CA ASP A 464 -6.80 10.71 -2.15
C ASP A 464 -6.92 12.24 -2.00
N GLN A 465 -7.81 12.85 -2.79
CA GLN A 465 -8.07 14.29 -2.69
C GLN A 465 -8.64 14.72 -1.33
N SER A 466 -9.29 13.81 -0.60
CA SER A 466 -9.91 14.10 0.71
C SER A 466 -8.84 14.16 1.81
N ASP A 467 -7.91 13.21 1.79
CA ASP A 467 -6.74 13.16 2.67
C ASP A 467 -5.89 14.42 2.48
N MET A 468 -5.59 14.77 1.23
CA MET A 468 -4.83 15.96 0.87
C MET A 468 -5.53 17.24 1.35
N TYR A 469 -6.85 17.34 1.14
CA TYR A 469 -7.62 18.49 1.62
C TYR A 469 -7.61 18.61 3.15
N SER A 470 -8.07 17.58 3.86
CA SER A 470 -8.32 17.62 5.30
C SER A 470 -7.05 17.72 6.15
N HIS A 471 -5.93 17.15 5.69
CA HIS A 471 -4.71 17.10 6.47
C HIS A 471 -3.66 18.10 6.04
N ILE A 472 -3.61 18.49 4.77
CA ILE A 472 -2.50 19.30 4.23
C ILE A 472 -3.01 20.67 3.76
N LEU A 473 -3.97 20.71 2.83
CA LEU A 473 -4.38 21.95 2.18
C LEU A 473 -5.34 22.80 3.01
N SER A 474 -6.12 22.24 3.93
CA SER A 474 -7.00 23.05 4.78
C SER A 474 -6.31 23.60 6.03
N LYS A 475 -5.06 23.16 6.31
CA LYS A 475 -4.32 23.43 7.55
C LYS A 475 -3.07 24.28 7.31
N PHE A 476 -3.15 25.25 6.41
CA PHE A 476 -2.05 26.18 6.21
C PHE A 476 -1.82 27.02 7.49
N PRO A 477 -0.59 27.16 7.97
CA PRO A 477 -0.31 28.11 9.04
C PRO A 477 -0.46 29.53 8.47
N GLU A 478 -1.47 30.26 8.97
CA GLU A 478 -1.83 31.59 8.46
C GLU A 478 -0.77 32.66 8.78
N ASP A 479 0.02 32.45 9.84
CA ASP A 479 0.94 33.45 10.38
C ASP A 479 2.38 33.39 9.83
N THR A 480 2.80 32.27 9.23
CA THR A 480 4.21 32.03 8.86
C THR A 480 4.49 32.04 7.36
N ILE A 481 3.48 31.88 6.51
CA ILE A 481 3.65 31.68 5.07
C ILE A 481 3.11 32.88 4.30
N GLU A 482 3.87 33.36 3.32
CA GLU A 482 3.39 34.42 2.45
C GLU A 482 2.07 34.05 1.77
N PRO A 483 1.06 34.94 1.79
CA PRO A 483 -0.25 34.67 1.23
C PRO A 483 -0.28 34.27 -0.27
N LYS A 484 0.75 34.61 -1.05
CA LYS A 484 0.81 34.22 -2.47
C LYS A 484 1.21 32.76 -2.66
N MET A 485 2.05 32.23 -1.76
CA MET A 485 2.60 30.88 -1.89
C MET A 485 1.54 29.80 -1.70
N ILE A 486 0.60 30.02 -0.78
CA ILE A 486 -0.52 29.10 -0.54
C ILE A 486 -1.38 28.94 -1.79
N ILE A 487 -1.65 30.05 -2.50
CA ILE A 487 -2.39 30.02 -3.76
C ILE A 487 -1.60 29.24 -4.82
N TRP A 488 -0.28 29.44 -4.91
CA TRP A 488 0.57 28.70 -5.83
C TRP A 488 0.54 27.20 -5.56
N VAL A 489 0.66 26.78 -4.30
CA VAL A 489 0.61 25.35 -3.94
C VAL A 489 -0.77 24.75 -4.28
N LEU A 490 -1.85 25.45 -3.99
CA LEU A 490 -3.21 24.99 -4.32
C LEU A 490 -3.41 24.85 -5.84
N LEU A 491 -3.00 25.86 -6.61
CA LEU A 491 -3.09 25.83 -8.07
C LEU A 491 -2.20 24.73 -8.66
N GLU A 492 -1.02 24.52 -8.09
CA GLU A 492 -0.10 23.47 -8.51
C GLU A 492 -0.65 22.07 -8.25
N TYR A 493 -1.32 21.86 -7.12
CA TYR A 493 -2.00 20.60 -6.84
C TYR A 493 -3.15 20.35 -7.83
N ILE A 494 -3.97 21.38 -8.12
CA ILE A 494 -5.04 21.31 -9.12
C ILE A 494 -4.47 21.04 -10.52
N ARG A 495 -3.37 21.72 -10.89
CA ARG A 495 -2.65 21.49 -12.15
C ARG A 495 -2.22 20.03 -12.26
N SER A 496 -1.62 19.48 -11.21
CA SER A 496 -1.17 18.10 -11.16
C SER A 496 -2.32 17.10 -11.32
N LEU A 497 -3.47 17.33 -10.65
CA LEU A 497 -4.68 16.52 -10.82
C LEU A 497 -5.18 16.55 -12.28
N ALA A 498 -5.24 17.75 -12.88
CA ALA A 498 -5.71 17.93 -14.24
C ALA A 498 -4.79 17.26 -15.28
N GLU A 499 -3.46 17.35 -15.11
CA GLU A 499 -2.48 16.70 -15.99
C GLU A 499 -2.60 15.17 -15.96
N HIS A 500 -2.88 14.60 -14.79
CA HIS A 500 -3.13 13.16 -14.62
C HIS A 500 -4.54 12.73 -15.01
N GLY A 501 -5.38 13.64 -15.55
CA GLY A 501 -6.75 13.34 -15.96
C GLY A 501 -7.69 12.99 -14.81
N ILE A 502 -7.39 13.45 -13.60
CA ILE A 502 -8.22 13.22 -12.40
C ILE A 502 -9.21 14.38 -12.25
N PRO A 503 -10.54 14.11 -12.17
CA PRO A 503 -11.51 15.18 -11.95
C PRO A 503 -11.31 15.80 -10.57
N VAL A 504 -11.19 17.14 -10.55
CA VAL A 504 -10.98 17.91 -9.32
C VAL A 504 -12.31 18.02 -8.57
N GLN A 505 -12.29 17.64 -7.30
CA GLN A 505 -13.48 17.71 -6.44
C GLN A 505 -13.84 19.16 -6.09
N HIS A 506 -15.13 19.45 -5.98
CA HIS A 506 -15.64 20.82 -5.81
C HIS A 506 -15.09 21.53 -4.55
N TYR A 507 -14.82 20.80 -3.46
CA TYR A 507 -14.30 21.39 -2.22
C TYR A 507 -12.88 21.96 -2.37
N LEU A 508 -12.08 21.46 -3.31
CA LEU A 508 -10.76 22.02 -3.62
C LEU A 508 -10.89 23.38 -4.32
N HIS A 509 -11.86 23.50 -5.23
CA HIS A 509 -12.16 24.77 -5.88
C HIS A 509 -12.75 25.78 -4.90
N GLU A 510 -13.62 25.35 -3.98
CA GLU A 510 -14.13 26.17 -2.89
C GLU A 510 -13.00 26.73 -2.02
N LEU A 511 -12.00 25.89 -1.68
CA LEU A 511 -10.84 26.33 -0.92
C LEU A 511 -10.03 27.41 -1.66
N VAL A 512 -9.84 27.27 -2.96
CA VAL A 512 -9.14 28.29 -3.78
C VAL A 512 -9.93 29.60 -3.79
N ILE A 513 -11.25 29.54 -4.02
CA ILE A 513 -12.11 30.73 -4.06
C ILE A 513 -12.11 31.45 -2.70
N THR A 514 -12.35 30.72 -1.61
CA THR A 514 -12.39 31.29 -0.26
C THR A 514 -11.05 31.92 0.12
N THR A 515 -9.93 31.25 -0.20
CA THR A 515 -8.58 31.78 0.02
C THR A 515 -8.32 33.07 -0.77
N LEU A 516 -8.72 33.13 -2.04
CA LEU A 516 -8.55 34.32 -2.90
C LEU A 516 -9.40 35.50 -2.41
N VAL A 517 -10.64 35.24 -1.99
CA VAL A 517 -11.55 36.27 -1.49
C VAL A 517 -11.09 36.81 -0.14
N HIS A 518 -10.69 35.94 0.79
CA HIS A 518 -10.14 36.36 2.08
C HIS A 518 -8.92 37.29 1.89
N ARG A 519 -8.15 37.06 0.82
CA ARG A 519 -6.94 37.82 0.47
C ARG A 519 -7.18 39.00 -0.46
N LYS A 520 -8.44 39.29 -0.82
CA LYS A 520 -8.83 40.37 -1.74
C LYS A 520 -8.13 40.29 -3.12
N ALA A 521 -7.72 39.09 -3.54
CA ALA A 521 -7.05 38.85 -4.81
C ALA A 521 -8.06 38.68 -5.96
N TYR A 522 -8.98 39.64 -6.10
CA TYR A 522 -10.16 39.52 -6.96
C TYR A 522 -9.83 39.42 -8.45
N TYR A 523 -8.74 40.04 -8.90
CA TYR A 523 -8.30 39.94 -10.30
C TYR A 523 -7.93 38.50 -10.67
N GLN A 524 -7.18 37.81 -9.81
CA GLN A 524 -6.80 36.41 -10.03
C GLN A 524 -8.04 35.51 -10.00
N LEU A 525 -8.95 35.72 -9.04
CA LEU A 525 -10.23 35.00 -8.99
C LEU A 525 -11.02 35.17 -10.29
N HIS A 526 -11.13 36.40 -10.80
CA HIS A 526 -11.82 36.68 -12.07
C HIS A 526 -11.20 35.89 -13.23
N GLN A 527 -9.87 35.92 -13.36
CA GLN A 527 -9.17 35.20 -14.41
C GLN A 527 -9.38 33.68 -14.32
N LEU A 528 -9.27 33.09 -13.13
CA LEU A 528 -9.45 31.64 -12.94
C LEU A 528 -10.85 31.17 -13.33
N LEU A 529 -11.87 31.98 -13.02
CA LEU A 529 -13.27 31.70 -13.40
C LEU A 529 -13.53 31.94 -14.88
N GLN A 530 -12.97 33.01 -15.47
CA GLN A 530 -13.14 33.37 -16.87
C GLN A 530 -12.47 32.36 -17.81
N TYR A 531 -11.28 31.86 -17.45
CA TYR A 531 -10.53 30.88 -18.24
C TYR A 531 -10.89 29.42 -17.89
N HIS A 532 -11.94 29.19 -17.09
CA HIS A 532 -12.43 27.85 -16.72
C HIS A 532 -11.37 26.95 -16.07
N VAL A 533 -10.43 27.53 -15.32
CA VAL A 533 -9.48 26.77 -14.49
C VAL A 533 -10.21 26.11 -13.31
N VAL A 534 -11.23 26.79 -12.80
CA VAL A 534 -12.19 26.22 -11.84
C VAL A 534 -13.32 25.58 -12.63
N ALA A 535 -13.59 24.30 -12.37
CA ALA A 535 -14.67 23.59 -13.03
C ALA A 535 -16.03 24.18 -12.63
N ASP A 536 -16.92 24.33 -13.61
CA ASP A 536 -18.27 24.81 -13.36
C ASP A 536 -19.05 23.79 -12.51
N SER A 537 -19.69 24.25 -11.43
CA SER A 537 -20.59 23.40 -10.64
C SER A 537 -21.63 24.24 -9.91
N LYS A 538 -22.80 23.64 -9.64
CA LYS A 538 -23.89 24.29 -8.90
C LYS A 538 -23.45 24.79 -7.51
N PRO A 539 -22.74 23.98 -6.69
CA PRO A 539 -22.28 24.44 -5.37
C PRO A 539 -21.36 25.65 -5.44
N LEU A 540 -20.44 25.70 -6.42
CA LEU A 540 -19.51 26.82 -6.56
C LEU A 540 -20.21 28.10 -7.03
N ALA A 541 -21.22 27.99 -7.89
CA ALA A 541 -22.03 29.14 -8.28
C ALA A 541 -22.80 29.72 -7.07
N CYS A 542 -23.39 28.86 -6.23
CA CYS A 542 -24.03 29.30 -4.99
C CYS A 542 -23.04 29.98 -4.04
N LEU A 543 -21.83 29.44 -3.92
CA LEU A 543 -20.75 30.07 -3.15
C LEU A 543 -20.44 31.47 -3.69
N LEU A 544 -20.24 31.64 -5.00
CA LEU A 544 -19.96 32.94 -5.61
C LEU A 544 -21.08 33.97 -5.37
N LEU A 545 -22.35 33.52 -5.41
CA LEU A 545 -23.50 34.37 -5.08
C LEU A 545 -23.46 34.85 -3.62
N SER A 546 -23.05 33.99 -2.68
CA SER A 546 -22.89 34.39 -1.28
C SER A 546 -21.77 35.43 -1.07
N LEU A 547 -20.81 35.49 -1.99
CA LEU A 547 -19.64 36.38 -1.93
C LEU A 547 -19.88 37.73 -2.64
N GLU A 548 -21.08 37.98 -3.18
CA GLU A 548 -21.42 39.20 -3.93
C GLU A 548 -21.14 40.49 -3.15
N ASN A 549 -21.39 40.50 -1.83
CA ASN A 549 -21.15 41.67 -0.99
C ASN A 549 -19.67 42.06 -0.90
N LEU A 550 -18.75 41.07 -1.04
CA LEU A 550 -17.31 41.29 -1.00
C LEU A 550 -16.74 41.55 -2.41
N TYR A 551 -17.28 40.86 -3.41
CA TYR A 551 -16.87 40.96 -4.80
C TYR A 551 -18.09 41.05 -5.72
N PRO A 552 -18.54 42.28 -6.09
CA PRO A 552 -19.78 42.47 -6.86
C PRO A 552 -19.82 41.73 -8.20
N ALA A 553 -18.67 41.58 -8.86
CA ALA A 553 -18.59 40.83 -10.12
C ALA A 553 -18.79 39.30 -9.95
N ALA A 554 -18.77 38.77 -8.72
CA ALA A 554 -19.09 37.37 -8.44
C ALA A 554 -20.51 37.00 -8.88
N HIS A 555 -21.46 37.95 -8.80
CA HIS A 555 -22.84 37.73 -9.20
C HIS A 555 -22.95 37.34 -10.68
N GLN A 556 -22.34 38.13 -11.57
CA GLN A 556 -22.37 37.86 -13.00
C GLN A 556 -21.60 36.57 -13.34
N LEU A 557 -20.45 36.35 -12.71
CA LEU A 557 -19.66 35.13 -12.91
C LEU A 557 -20.41 33.86 -12.48
N ALA A 558 -21.18 33.94 -11.39
CA ALA A 558 -22.03 32.84 -10.93
C ALA A 558 -23.15 32.54 -11.93
N LEU A 559 -23.84 33.57 -12.45
CA LEU A 559 -24.86 33.39 -13.49
C LEU A 559 -24.27 32.83 -14.79
N ASP A 560 -23.07 33.29 -15.18
CA ASP A 560 -22.37 32.77 -16.35
C ASP A 560 -21.98 31.30 -16.15
N MET A 561 -21.53 30.92 -14.96
CA MET A 561 -21.25 29.52 -14.58
C MET A 561 -22.50 28.65 -14.65
N LEU A 562 -23.61 29.07 -14.05
CA LEU A 562 -24.88 28.33 -14.10
C LEU A 562 -25.39 28.19 -15.54
N LYS A 563 -25.24 29.24 -16.36
CA LYS A 563 -25.66 29.22 -17.76
C LYS A 563 -24.83 28.23 -18.59
N ARG A 564 -23.51 28.13 -18.34
CA ARG A 564 -22.63 27.16 -19.03
C ARG A 564 -22.93 25.71 -18.68
N LEU A 565 -23.35 25.43 -17.44
CA LEU A 565 -23.74 24.08 -17.02
C LEU A 565 -24.94 23.52 -17.81
N GLY A 566 -25.82 24.38 -18.32
CA GLY A 566 -26.97 23.99 -19.15
C GLY A 566 -28.07 23.20 -18.43
N ASN A 567 -27.85 22.73 -17.20
CA ASN A 567 -28.80 21.97 -16.38
C ASN A 567 -29.18 22.69 -15.07
N ALA A 568 -28.86 23.98 -14.97
CA ALA A 568 -29.04 24.79 -13.76
C ALA A 568 -30.10 25.91 -13.93
N HIS A 569 -31.16 25.62 -14.68
CA HIS A 569 -32.20 26.59 -15.03
C HIS A 569 -33.01 27.06 -13.82
N GLU A 570 -33.31 26.16 -12.87
CA GLU A 570 -34.07 26.50 -11.66
C GLU A 570 -33.28 27.46 -10.78
N GLU A 571 -31.99 27.21 -10.60
CA GLU A 571 -31.09 28.04 -9.80
C GLU A 571 -30.97 29.45 -10.40
N ILE A 572 -30.83 29.57 -11.73
CA ILE A 572 -30.80 30.89 -12.41
C ILE A 572 -32.10 31.67 -12.17
N ILE A 573 -33.25 30.99 -12.25
CA ILE A 573 -34.55 31.61 -12.02
C ILE A 573 -34.66 32.10 -10.58
N GLU A 574 -34.27 31.28 -9.60
CA GLU A 574 -34.30 31.67 -8.19
C GLU A 574 -33.42 32.87 -7.89
N VAL A 575 -32.22 32.93 -8.47
CA VAL A 575 -31.31 34.08 -8.34
C VAL A 575 -31.94 35.35 -8.91
N LEU A 576 -32.49 35.31 -10.13
CA LEU A 576 -33.12 36.47 -10.77
C LEU A 576 -34.37 36.95 -10.00
N LEU A 577 -35.15 36.02 -9.45
CA LEU A 577 -36.32 36.36 -8.63
C LEU A 577 -35.90 36.99 -7.29
N SER A 578 -34.85 36.48 -6.64
CA SER A 578 -34.35 37.04 -5.37
C SER A 578 -33.88 38.50 -5.49
N LYS A 579 -33.37 38.90 -6.66
CA LYS A 579 -32.92 40.28 -6.96
C LYS A 579 -34.03 41.18 -7.52
N GLY A 580 -35.25 40.67 -7.67
CA GLY A 580 -36.38 41.42 -8.23
C GLY A 580 -36.36 41.58 -9.76
N HIS A 581 -35.46 40.89 -10.47
CA HIS A 581 -35.38 40.93 -11.94
C HIS A 581 -36.39 39.98 -12.61
N ILE A 582 -37.66 40.15 -12.30
CA ILE A 582 -38.75 39.22 -12.65
C ILE A 582 -38.96 39.13 -14.17
N LEU A 583 -38.89 40.25 -14.89
CA LEU A 583 -39.03 40.26 -16.36
C LEU A 583 -37.85 39.57 -17.05
N ALA A 584 -36.63 39.69 -16.51
CA ALA A 584 -35.46 38.99 -17.03
C ALA A 584 -35.59 37.48 -16.80
N ALA A 585 -36.10 37.07 -15.64
CA ALA A 585 -36.42 35.67 -15.36
C ALA A 585 -37.44 35.10 -16.36
N LEU A 586 -38.56 35.80 -16.61
CA LEU A 586 -39.57 35.36 -17.58
C LEU A 586 -39.03 35.28 -19.02
N ARG A 587 -38.15 36.21 -19.41
CA ARG A 587 -37.47 36.17 -20.72
C ARG A 587 -36.53 34.97 -20.83
N TYR A 588 -35.74 34.70 -19.78
CA TYR A 588 -34.86 33.54 -19.72
C TYR A 588 -35.63 32.22 -19.85
N VAL A 589 -36.72 32.10 -19.09
CA VAL A 589 -37.66 30.97 -19.13
C VAL A 589 -38.19 30.71 -20.53
N ARG A 590 -38.60 31.77 -21.24
CA ARG A 590 -39.07 31.67 -22.62
C ARG A 590 -37.95 31.24 -23.57
N SER A 591 -36.74 31.74 -23.38
CA SER A 591 -35.59 31.39 -24.22
C SER A 591 -35.05 29.97 -23.98
N ALA A 592 -35.20 29.43 -22.77
CA ALA A 592 -34.77 28.08 -22.40
C ALA A 592 -35.82 27.00 -22.71
N GLY A 593 -37.00 27.37 -23.25
CA GLY A 593 -38.07 26.41 -23.56
C GLY A 593 -38.78 25.83 -22.32
N MET A 594 -38.51 26.35 -21.12
CA MET A 594 -39.02 25.83 -19.84
C MET A 594 -40.35 26.46 -19.41
N ALA A 595 -40.99 27.24 -20.29
CA ALA A 595 -42.19 28.02 -19.97
C ALA A 595 -43.32 27.17 -19.36
N ASP A 596 -43.37 25.88 -19.68
CA ASP A 596 -44.45 24.99 -19.32
C ASP A 596 -44.23 24.21 -18.00
N GLN A 597 -42.99 24.15 -17.51
CA GLN A 597 -42.62 23.32 -16.34
C GLN A 597 -42.47 24.12 -15.03
N ILE A 598 -42.55 25.45 -15.09
CA ILE A 598 -42.18 26.33 -13.98
C ILE A 598 -43.37 26.64 -13.06
N SER A 599 -43.13 26.74 -11.76
CA SER A 599 -44.17 27.14 -10.80
C SER A 599 -44.55 28.61 -10.93
N ALA A 600 -45.81 28.90 -11.30
CA ALA A 600 -46.34 30.26 -11.37
C ALA A 600 -46.33 30.99 -10.01
N ARG A 601 -46.46 30.23 -8.91
CA ARG A 601 -46.48 30.75 -7.55
C ARG A 601 -45.24 31.59 -7.21
N LYS A 602 -44.04 31.07 -7.48
CA LYS A 602 -42.77 31.73 -7.15
C LYS A 602 -42.66 33.11 -7.82
N PHE A 603 -43.12 33.24 -9.06
CA PHE A 603 -43.07 34.49 -9.82
C PHE A 603 -44.13 35.50 -9.36
N LEU A 604 -45.34 35.04 -9.05
CA LEU A 604 -46.42 35.90 -8.54
C LEU A 604 -46.12 36.41 -7.12
N GLU A 605 -45.49 35.59 -6.31
CA GLU A 605 -45.00 35.96 -4.97
C GLU A 605 -43.93 37.05 -5.04
N ALA A 606 -42.91 36.85 -5.88
CA ALA A 606 -41.87 37.84 -6.12
C ALA A 606 -42.44 39.16 -6.68
N ALA A 607 -43.38 39.09 -7.63
CA ALA A 607 -44.01 40.26 -8.22
C ALA A 607 -44.92 41.02 -7.23
N LYS A 608 -45.56 40.31 -6.30
CA LYS A 608 -46.31 40.95 -5.22
C LYS A 608 -45.39 41.67 -4.24
N ALA A 609 -44.22 41.10 -3.93
CA ALA A 609 -43.26 41.70 -3.01
C ALA A 609 -42.64 43.02 -3.53
N THR A 610 -42.62 43.24 -4.85
CA THR A 610 -42.14 44.50 -5.47
C THR A 610 -43.14 45.67 -5.42
N ASP A 611 -44.40 45.44 -5.04
CA ASP A 611 -45.50 46.42 -4.97
C ASP A 611 -45.77 47.24 -6.26
N ASP A 612 -45.21 46.82 -7.40
CA ASP A 612 -45.46 47.40 -8.70
C ASP A 612 -46.66 46.70 -9.38
N ALA A 613 -47.78 47.41 -9.41
CA ALA A 613 -49.01 46.98 -10.04
C ALA A 613 -48.80 46.58 -11.53
N THR A 614 -48.04 47.34 -12.29
CA THR A 614 -47.86 47.09 -13.73
C THR A 614 -47.03 45.84 -14.01
N LEU A 615 -46.02 45.60 -13.16
CA LEU A 615 -45.19 44.40 -13.18
C LEU A 615 -46.00 43.17 -12.81
N PHE A 616 -46.79 43.24 -11.73
CA PHE A 616 -47.65 42.15 -11.29
C PHE A 616 -48.68 41.78 -12.37
N HIS A 617 -49.30 42.77 -13.01
CA HIS A 617 -50.23 42.53 -14.12
C HIS A 617 -49.56 41.79 -15.29
N SER A 618 -48.36 42.19 -15.66
CA SER A 618 -47.60 41.60 -16.76
C SER A 618 -47.19 40.15 -16.49
N VAL A 619 -46.77 39.85 -15.26
CA VAL A 619 -46.42 38.48 -14.81
C VAL A 619 -47.66 37.60 -14.77
N PHE A 620 -48.78 38.12 -14.25
CA PHE A 620 -50.04 37.40 -14.19
C PHE A 620 -50.57 37.04 -15.60
N LYS A 621 -50.54 38.01 -16.52
CA LYS A 621 -50.94 37.80 -17.93
C LYS A 621 -50.05 36.80 -18.65
N PHE A 622 -48.75 36.77 -18.35
CA PHE A 622 -47.84 35.77 -18.91
C PHE A 622 -48.26 34.34 -18.54
N PHE A 623 -48.62 34.09 -17.28
CA PHE A 623 -49.07 32.78 -16.85
C PHE A 623 -50.50 32.45 -17.29
N GLU A 624 -51.41 33.43 -17.43
CA GLU A 624 -52.70 33.20 -18.11
C GLU A 624 -52.51 32.71 -19.55
N GLN A 625 -51.59 33.34 -20.30
CA GLN A 625 -51.27 32.94 -21.67
C GLN A 625 -50.62 31.55 -21.74
N ARG A 626 -49.82 31.17 -20.73
CA ARG A 626 -49.29 29.81 -20.59
C ARG A 626 -50.39 28.80 -20.33
N ASN A 627 -51.26 29.07 -19.36
CA ASN A 627 -52.35 28.16 -18.99
C ASN A 627 -53.33 27.99 -20.16
N LEU A 628 -53.59 29.05 -20.93
CA LEU A 628 -54.38 28.98 -22.15
C LEU A 628 -53.73 28.04 -23.19
N ARG A 629 -52.40 28.07 -23.31
CA ARG A 629 -51.66 27.21 -24.25
C ARG A 629 -51.61 25.74 -23.83
N LEU A 630 -51.46 25.47 -22.53
CA LEU A 630 -51.29 24.12 -21.99
C LEU A 630 -52.61 23.40 -21.69
N HIS A 631 -53.61 24.15 -21.26
CA HIS A 631 -54.85 23.61 -20.70
C HIS A 631 -56.11 24.17 -21.36
N ASN A 632 -55.99 25.04 -22.38
CA ASN A 632 -57.10 25.76 -23.00
C ASN A 632 -57.96 26.57 -22.00
N THR A 633 -57.40 26.92 -20.84
CA THR A 633 -58.08 27.67 -19.77
C THR A 633 -57.16 28.73 -19.19
N THR A 634 -57.69 29.91 -18.86
CA THR A 634 -56.91 30.96 -18.17
C THR A 634 -56.73 30.71 -16.67
N ALA A 635 -57.49 29.77 -16.10
CA ALA A 635 -57.47 29.45 -14.68
C ALA A 635 -56.17 28.74 -14.25
N PHE A 636 -55.64 29.10 -13.08
CA PHE A 636 -54.57 28.37 -12.41
C PHE A 636 -55.13 27.08 -11.80
N THR A 637 -54.38 25.99 -11.90
CA THR A 637 -54.79 24.70 -11.33
C THR A 637 -54.76 24.75 -9.80
N LYS A 638 -55.71 24.06 -9.14
CA LYS A 638 -55.85 24.09 -7.66
C LYS A 638 -54.59 23.57 -6.93
N GLY A 639 -53.76 22.76 -7.59
CA GLY A 639 -52.51 22.22 -7.03
C GLY A 639 -51.32 23.21 -7.02
N GLU A 640 -51.36 24.31 -7.78
CA GLU A 640 -50.27 25.30 -7.81
C GLU A 640 -50.38 26.36 -6.67
N HIS A 641 -51.42 26.28 -5.82
CA HIS A 641 -51.66 27.18 -4.69
C HIS A 641 -51.65 28.69 -5.04
N CYS A 642 -52.10 29.05 -6.24
CA CYS A 642 -52.07 30.43 -6.73
C CYS A 642 -53.33 31.26 -6.37
N GLN A 643 -54.33 30.69 -5.67
CA GLN A 643 -55.59 31.39 -5.34
C GLN A 643 -55.41 32.77 -4.65
N PRO A 644 -54.47 32.95 -3.68
CA PRO A 644 -54.26 34.25 -3.05
C PRO A 644 -53.80 35.33 -4.02
N TYR A 645 -53.03 34.96 -5.05
CA TYR A 645 -52.52 35.89 -6.06
C TYR A 645 -53.58 36.24 -7.10
N VAL A 646 -54.50 35.32 -7.39
CA VAL A 646 -55.68 35.58 -8.23
C VAL A 646 -56.61 36.58 -7.54
N GLN A 647 -56.85 36.43 -6.23
CA GLN A 647 -57.64 37.40 -5.45
C GLN A 647 -56.95 38.77 -5.42
N TYR A 648 -55.62 38.81 -5.26
CA TYR A 648 -54.85 40.03 -5.30
C TYR A 648 -54.91 40.74 -6.67
N PHE A 649 -54.85 39.99 -7.78
CA PHE A 649 -55.04 40.52 -9.12
C PHE A 649 -56.43 41.16 -9.31
N LYS A 650 -57.48 40.50 -8.82
CA LYS A 650 -58.86 41.03 -8.88
C LYS A 650 -59.00 42.34 -8.10
N TYR A 651 -58.44 42.38 -6.88
CA TYR A 651 -58.43 43.57 -6.05
C TYR A 651 -57.73 44.77 -6.72
N LEU A 652 -56.59 44.54 -7.39
CA LEU A 652 -55.81 45.62 -8.00
C LEU A 652 -56.34 46.12 -9.35
N PHE A 653 -56.89 45.24 -10.21
CA PHE A 653 -57.16 45.60 -11.62
C PHE A 653 -58.60 45.38 -12.09
N GLN A 654 -59.41 44.60 -11.37
CA GLN A 654 -60.78 44.30 -11.80
C GLN A 654 -61.84 45.10 -11.05
N GLY A 655 -61.47 45.86 -10.02
CA GLY A 655 -62.43 46.54 -9.17
C GLY A 655 -63.24 45.53 -8.35
N THR A 656 -63.63 45.95 -7.16
CA THR A 656 -64.50 45.17 -6.28
C THR A 656 -65.91 45.13 -6.87
N ASP A 657 -66.20 44.14 -7.70
CA ASP A 657 -67.58 43.73 -7.94
C ASP A 657 -68.07 42.97 -6.70
N ASN A 658 -68.53 43.74 -5.72
CA ASN A 658 -69.45 43.28 -4.71
C ASN A 658 -70.75 42.88 -5.42
N GLU A 659 -71.04 41.58 -5.53
CA GLU A 659 -72.44 41.15 -5.49
C GLU A 659 -72.61 39.69 -5.01
N CYS A 660 -73.29 39.62 -3.88
CA CYS A 660 -74.19 38.58 -3.39
C CYS A 660 -73.63 37.20 -3.00
N ASN A 661 -73.40 37.09 -1.70
CA ASN A 661 -73.85 35.96 -0.87
C ASN A 661 -75.23 35.43 -1.32
N SER A 662 -75.31 34.12 -1.51
CA SER A 662 -76.38 33.34 -0.89
C SER A 662 -75.83 31.96 -0.50
N ASP A 663 -75.71 31.79 0.80
CA ASP A 663 -75.52 30.52 1.49
C ASP A 663 -76.66 29.56 1.12
N THR A 664 -76.36 28.29 0.87
CA THR A 664 -76.65 27.19 1.81
C THR A 664 -76.33 25.80 1.23
N ASN A 665 -75.38 25.15 1.90
CA ASN A 665 -75.33 23.72 2.29
C ASN A 665 -76.61 22.90 1.99
N SER A 666 -76.59 21.80 1.23
CA SER A 666 -75.88 20.52 1.36
C SER A 666 -76.77 19.37 1.86
N ASN A 667 -76.57 18.23 1.19
CA ASN A 667 -76.86 16.83 1.53
C ASN A 667 -78.06 16.17 0.86
N VAL A 668 -77.77 15.08 0.12
CA VAL A 668 -78.25 13.69 0.34
C VAL A 668 -77.61 12.77 -0.71
N THR A 669 -76.66 11.96 -0.22
CA THR A 669 -76.39 10.51 -0.46
C THR A 669 -76.71 9.81 -1.79
N THR A 670 -75.73 9.03 -2.28
CA THR A 670 -75.76 7.54 -2.44
C THR A 670 -74.34 7.07 -2.87
N ILE A 671 -73.55 6.34 -2.07
CA ILE A 671 -73.52 4.86 -1.82
C ILE A 671 -73.41 4.10 -3.15
N SER A 672 -72.45 3.22 -3.45
CA SER A 672 -71.76 2.11 -2.76
C SER A 672 -70.54 1.70 -3.61
N SER A 673 -69.51 0.95 -3.18
CA SER A 673 -69.16 0.20 -1.96
C SER A 673 -67.67 -0.12 -2.05
#